data_AF-A0A2T2ZZ42-F1
#
_entry.id   AF-A0A2T2ZZ42-F1
#
_cell.length_a   1.000
_cell.length_b   1.000
_cell.length_c   1.000
_cell.angle_alpha   90.00
_cell.angle_beta   90.00
_cell.angle_gamma   90.00
#
_symmetry.space_group_name_H-M   'P 1'
#
loop_
_entity.id
_entity.type
_entity.pdbx_description
1 polymer ?
#
loop_
_entity_poly.entity_id
_entity_poly.type
_entity_poly.pdbx_seq_one_letter_code
_entity_poly.pdbx_strand_id
1 'polypeptide(L)'
;MDFINGQRLLGLPIAPLLAGLVASGLVLHVFRNWSRLRHVPGPFWSKFTNIPRVLWVTTGRSHEIHYAIHERYGETVRFAPNMISLGNPAWIPQLYPIRPGFPKSDFYRTLMPYTRNGGALPAVFNTRDEELHKKIKSPIAPLFSLSNTLPLEVFVDQTLAIMIEQIDKRFVDSQIVFDLSDWLQYFAFDVMGTLTFSKRYGFLEQGRDVNNMLSTIWNYMKRASPMTQIPWFDEIWNKNAFIATFRKPSGFTILGLVAKYIADRKQARVSGKGADHGRGDRDMLSQFFELTAKSPQLPQWCVTAWTFSNVIAGSDSTAIIMKTVWFNLLAYPETLSRLREELLQADRDLGGFSKPFPAWKEVCDLPYLDAVIHEGLRMHPPFCLPLERVVPKDGLTIGNTFFPGGTVVGMSPYVVNQHRPTFGEDAAIWNPDRWMVSKELKAKRESSIMTFGAGRRICLGRHVAMLELKKLVPALALKYQFALVDAQRYKVENRWFFRQYGIDVTVKHRAGSETEQIPFLTRPKTPPHLNIPSSTAIVTVRVIDSTASLFLDPPLFWQPSIQGFEGVHVPTYCFLVSSGERHVLFDLGVRRDWNNYAPKTADLIRRTTQCHVDKNISEILDEQADASHSNGQVRSNNIEAIIWSHHHFDHIGDPSTFPASTTLVVGPGVSQDCWPGYPTRSDAMVLDEDIKGREVREINFGVRPVKVGPFDAFDYFEDGSFYLLDSPGHSVGHMTALARVTTGGLDGDSFVFMGADACHHPGVLRPSEYLPIPARINRNGDATKSFFDVSPVLFPDLAAARETVRKIKELDGADNVLVILAHDGSIKNHINLFPKSINNWRAKGLRSSTRWLFCADFSAALML
;
A
#
# COMPACT_ATOMS: atom_id res chain seq x y z
N MET A 1 -106.84 7.13 12.14
CA MET A 1 -106.90 5.65 12.21
C MET A 1 -106.00 5.10 11.10
N ASP A 2 -104.69 4.98 11.18
CA ASP A 2 -103.69 4.77 12.24
C ASP A 2 -102.94 3.46 11.92
N PHE A 3 -101.61 3.51 12.07
CA PHE A 3 -100.65 2.39 12.14
C PHE A 3 -100.38 1.63 10.82
N ILE A 4 -99.15 1.39 10.31
CA ILE A 4 -97.82 1.27 10.93
C ILE A 4 -96.70 1.71 9.97
N ASN A 5 -95.75 2.44 10.56
CA ASN A 5 -94.35 2.66 10.21
C ASN A 5 -93.64 1.61 9.34
N GLY A 6 -93.20 2.03 8.15
CA GLY A 6 -91.99 1.50 7.49
C GLY A 6 -90.87 2.52 7.61
N GLN A 7 -90.08 2.45 8.68
CA GLN A 7 -88.99 3.37 8.99
C GLN A 7 -88.01 3.53 7.82
N ARG A 8 -87.89 4.77 7.33
CA ARG A 8 -86.63 5.31 6.77
C ARG A 8 -85.60 5.35 7.90
N LEU A 9 -84.88 4.25 8.10
CA LEU A 9 -83.71 4.18 8.99
C LEU A 9 -82.42 4.08 8.16
N LEU A 10 -82.24 4.93 7.15
CA LEU A 10 -80.99 4.99 6.40
C LEU A 10 -80.64 6.43 6.09
N GLY A 11 -79.82 7.00 6.97
CA GLY A 11 -79.28 8.34 6.83
C GLY A 11 -78.50 8.85 8.04
N LEU A 12 -78.15 7.98 9.01
CA LEU A 12 -77.09 8.34 9.96
C LEU A 12 -75.80 8.49 9.15
N PRO A 13 -75.06 9.59 9.28
CA PRO A 13 -73.84 9.79 8.54
C PRO A 13 -72.74 8.98 9.23
N ILE A 14 -72.78 7.66 9.02
CA ILE A 14 -71.89 6.66 9.62
C ILE A 14 -70.43 6.97 9.26
N ALA A 15 -70.18 7.48 8.04
CA ALA A 15 -68.85 7.85 7.58
C ALA A 15 -68.20 9.00 8.38
N PRO A 16 -68.81 10.18 8.59
CA PRO A 16 -68.21 11.22 9.42
C PRO A 16 -68.18 10.88 10.91
N LEU A 17 -69.11 10.05 11.43
CA LEU A 17 -69.03 9.52 12.80
C LEU A 17 -67.81 8.59 12.97
N LEU A 18 -67.58 7.67 12.04
CA LEU A 18 -66.38 6.83 12.00
C LEU A 18 -65.11 7.67 11.85
N ALA A 19 -65.11 8.67 10.97
CA ALA A 19 -63.98 9.57 10.79
C ALA A 19 -63.67 10.37 12.06
N GLY A 20 -64.71 10.87 12.76
CA GLY A 20 -64.58 11.58 14.03
C GLY A 20 -64.04 10.69 15.16
N LEU A 21 -64.49 9.43 15.23
CA LEU A 21 -63.96 8.45 16.20
C LEU A 21 -62.50 8.09 15.92
N VAL A 22 -62.13 7.87 14.65
CA VAL A 22 -60.75 7.61 14.23
C VAL A 22 -59.86 8.81 14.53
N ALA A 23 -60.30 10.03 14.21
CA ALA A 23 -59.56 11.26 14.51
C ALA A 23 -59.36 11.47 16.01
N SER A 24 -60.41 11.27 16.82
CA SER A 24 -60.34 11.37 18.28
C SER A 24 -59.41 10.31 18.87
N GLY A 25 -59.49 9.07 18.40
CA GLY A 25 -58.59 7.99 18.78
C GLY A 25 -57.13 8.29 18.44
N LEU A 26 -56.87 8.89 17.27
CA LEU A 26 -55.54 9.31 16.85
C LEU A 26 -55.00 10.46 17.73
N VAL A 27 -55.82 11.47 18.03
CA VAL A 27 -55.44 12.58 18.92
C VAL A 27 -55.12 12.07 20.33
N LEU A 28 -55.96 11.20 20.89
CA LEU A 28 -55.71 10.58 22.20
C LEU A 28 -54.42 9.74 22.19
N HIS A 29 -54.18 8.98 21.12
CA HIS A 29 -52.96 8.19 20.96
C HIS A 29 -51.70 9.08 20.91
N VAL A 30 -51.74 10.15 20.11
CA VAL A 30 -50.63 11.12 20.00
C VAL A 30 -50.41 11.85 21.32
N PHE A 31 -51.46 12.32 21.98
CA PHE A 31 -51.36 13.02 23.27
C PHE A 31 -50.81 12.12 24.36
N ARG A 32 -51.29 10.86 24.45
CA ARG A 32 -50.79 9.87 25.41
C ARG A 32 -49.31 9.57 25.18
N ASN A 33 -48.87 9.42 23.93
CA ASN A 33 -47.44 9.21 23.65
C ASN A 33 -46.62 10.46 23.96
N TRP A 34 -47.13 11.64 23.65
CA TRP A 34 -46.49 12.91 23.98
C TRP A 34 -46.28 13.06 25.49
N SER A 35 -47.34 12.88 26.29
CA SER A 35 -47.33 13.12 27.74
C SER A 35 -46.37 12.18 28.48
N ARG A 36 -46.31 10.91 28.09
CA ARG A 36 -45.42 9.88 28.68
C ARG A 36 -43.92 10.16 28.53
N LEU A 37 -43.54 10.93 27.52
CA LEU A 37 -42.15 11.21 27.15
C LEU A 37 -41.90 12.73 27.01
N ARG A 38 -42.73 13.56 27.66
CA ARG A 38 -42.66 15.03 27.54
C ARG A 38 -41.38 15.63 28.14
N HIS A 39 -40.78 14.93 29.11
CA HIS A 39 -39.55 15.31 29.78
C HIS A 39 -38.30 15.10 28.91
N VAL A 40 -38.40 14.28 27.86
CA VAL A 40 -37.27 14.00 26.97
C VAL A 40 -37.18 15.08 25.88
N PRO A 41 -36.05 15.81 25.76
CA PRO A 41 -35.87 16.85 24.77
C PRO A 41 -35.76 16.26 23.35
N GLY A 42 -35.97 17.09 22.33
CA GLY A 42 -35.83 16.68 20.92
C GLY A 42 -36.59 17.61 19.97
N PRO A 43 -36.39 17.44 18.65
CA PRO A 43 -37.05 18.25 17.63
C PRO A 43 -38.57 18.25 17.79
N PHE A 44 -39.21 19.40 17.55
CA PHE A 44 -40.65 19.58 17.80
C PHE A 44 -41.52 18.52 17.11
N TRP A 45 -41.37 18.36 15.78
CA TRP A 45 -42.17 17.42 15.00
C TRP A 45 -41.91 15.94 15.34
N SER A 46 -40.70 15.62 15.79
CA SER A 46 -40.35 14.28 16.26
C SER A 46 -41.15 13.85 17.48
N LYS A 47 -41.73 14.78 18.24
CA LYS A 47 -42.58 14.42 19.39
C LYS A 47 -43.95 13.86 18.97
N PHE A 48 -44.39 14.13 17.74
CA PHE A 48 -45.75 13.86 17.28
C PHE A 48 -45.84 12.86 16.12
N THR A 49 -44.78 12.73 15.29
CA THR A 49 -44.80 11.83 14.12
C THR A 49 -43.43 11.22 13.81
N ASN A 50 -43.43 10.07 13.10
CA ASN A 50 -42.22 9.44 12.57
C ASN A 50 -41.73 10.06 11.25
N ILE A 51 -42.50 10.97 10.63
CA ILE A 51 -42.15 11.58 9.34
C ILE A 51 -40.75 12.21 9.32
N PRO A 52 -40.30 12.99 10.33
CA PRO A 52 -38.95 13.53 10.35
C PRO A 52 -37.88 12.46 10.18
N ARG A 53 -37.99 11.33 10.88
CA ARG A 53 -37.04 10.21 10.78
C ARG A 53 -37.00 9.60 9.38
N VAL A 54 -38.17 9.43 8.76
CA VAL A 54 -38.29 8.99 7.36
C VAL A 54 -37.56 9.98 6.44
N LEU A 55 -37.79 11.29 6.62
CA LEU A 55 -37.13 12.32 5.82
C LEU A 55 -35.61 12.30 6.02
N TRP A 56 -35.11 12.19 7.25
CA TRP A 56 -33.67 12.14 7.53
C TRP A 56 -32.99 11.02 6.77
N VAL A 57 -33.51 9.79 6.81
CA VAL A 57 -32.90 8.66 6.07
C VAL A 57 -33.05 8.81 4.56
N THR A 58 -34.04 9.57 4.08
CA THR A 58 -34.17 9.85 2.64
C THR A 58 -33.08 10.77 2.09
N THR A 59 -32.44 11.57 2.94
CA THR A 59 -31.34 12.48 2.55
C THR A 59 -30.01 11.77 2.30
N GLY A 60 -29.83 10.55 2.82
CA GLY A 60 -28.50 9.91 2.88
C GLY A 60 -27.56 10.48 3.96
N ARG A 61 -28.00 11.48 4.74
CA ARG A 61 -27.17 12.21 5.72
C ARG A 61 -27.65 12.04 7.17
N SER A 62 -28.38 10.96 7.47
CA SER A 62 -28.91 10.72 8.81
C SER A 62 -27.87 10.73 9.93
N HIS A 63 -26.65 10.30 9.65
CA HIS A 63 -25.58 10.26 10.65
C HIS A 63 -25.22 11.67 11.15
N GLU A 64 -25.04 12.62 10.24
CA GLU A 64 -24.82 14.04 10.55
C GLU A 64 -26.04 14.67 11.23
N ILE A 65 -27.26 14.38 10.74
CA ILE A 65 -28.49 14.92 11.33
C ILE A 65 -28.64 14.43 12.77
N HIS A 66 -28.44 13.13 13.01
CA HIS A 66 -28.52 12.56 14.36
C HIS A 66 -27.45 13.16 15.28
N TYR A 67 -26.23 13.31 14.80
CA TYR A 67 -25.14 13.94 15.55
C TYR A 67 -25.49 15.39 15.92
N ALA A 68 -25.91 16.21 14.95
CA ALA A 68 -26.30 17.61 15.20
C ALA A 68 -27.50 17.75 16.16
N ILE A 69 -28.44 16.79 16.13
CA ILE A 69 -29.54 16.74 17.10
C ILE A 69 -29.00 16.43 18.50
N HIS A 70 -28.07 15.49 18.64
CA HIS A 70 -27.45 15.20 19.94
C HIS A 70 -26.60 16.37 20.47
N GLU A 71 -25.85 17.05 19.61
CA GLU A 71 -25.13 18.29 19.97
C GLU A 71 -26.08 19.37 20.52
N ARG A 72 -27.29 19.47 19.95
CA ARG A 72 -28.27 20.49 20.36
C ARG A 72 -29.09 20.13 21.60
N TYR A 73 -29.45 18.86 21.78
CA TYR A 73 -30.42 18.43 22.80
C TYR A 73 -29.81 17.55 23.90
N GLY A 74 -28.53 17.17 23.79
CA GLY A 74 -27.80 16.39 24.78
C GLY A 74 -27.78 14.88 24.53
N GLU A 75 -27.44 14.11 25.56
CA GLU A 75 -27.18 12.67 25.45
C GLU A 75 -28.44 11.80 25.33
N THR A 76 -29.62 12.32 25.67
CA THR A 76 -30.90 11.61 25.62
C THR A 76 -31.91 12.42 24.81
N VAL A 77 -32.23 11.96 23.59
CA VAL A 77 -33.03 12.75 22.63
C VAL A 77 -34.20 11.95 22.06
N ARG A 78 -35.37 12.56 22.00
CA ARG A 78 -36.58 12.02 21.37
C ARG A 78 -36.54 12.21 19.85
N PHE A 79 -36.30 11.13 19.12
CA PHE A 79 -36.29 11.12 17.65
C PHE A 79 -37.68 10.87 17.04
N ALA A 80 -38.58 10.23 17.79
CA ALA A 80 -39.95 9.97 17.38
C ALA A 80 -40.92 9.92 18.57
N PRO A 81 -42.24 9.83 18.35
CA PRO A 81 -43.24 9.83 19.42
C PRO A 81 -43.00 8.76 20.47
N ASN A 82 -42.43 7.62 20.08
CA ASN A 82 -42.14 6.51 20.98
C ASN A 82 -40.69 6.01 20.83
N MET A 83 -39.77 6.80 20.26
CA MET A 83 -38.37 6.38 20.08
C MET A 83 -37.39 7.43 20.60
N ILE A 84 -36.48 6.98 21.48
CA ILE A 84 -35.43 7.75 22.11
C ILE A 84 -34.05 7.27 21.62
N SER A 85 -33.22 8.22 21.20
CA SER A 85 -31.80 8.01 20.90
C SER A 85 -30.95 8.38 22.12
N LEU A 86 -29.99 7.52 22.46
CA LEU A 86 -29.01 7.74 23.51
C LEU A 86 -27.60 7.89 22.90
N GLY A 87 -26.81 8.81 23.46
CA GLY A 87 -25.46 9.15 22.97
C GLY A 87 -24.30 8.77 23.91
N ASN A 88 -24.56 8.50 25.19
CA ASN A 88 -23.50 8.25 26.16
C ASN A 88 -23.08 6.76 26.20
N PRO A 89 -21.81 6.42 25.90
CA PRO A 89 -21.33 5.03 25.89
C PRO A 89 -21.36 4.36 27.27
N ALA A 90 -21.36 5.10 28.37
CA ALA A 90 -21.45 4.54 29.72
C ALA A 90 -22.76 3.74 29.95
N TRP A 91 -23.78 3.98 29.12
CA TRP A 91 -25.07 3.29 29.21
C TRP A 91 -25.18 2.06 28.30
N ILE A 92 -24.15 1.74 27.51
CA ILE A 92 -24.12 0.54 26.66
C ILE A 92 -24.45 -0.73 27.45
N PRO A 93 -23.84 -1.00 28.63
CA PRO A 93 -24.14 -2.22 29.38
C PRO A 93 -25.56 -2.27 29.95
N GLN A 94 -26.19 -1.10 30.15
CA GLN A 94 -27.56 -0.99 30.65
C GLN A 94 -28.57 -1.35 29.55
N LEU A 95 -28.39 -0.85 28.32
CA LEU A 95 -29.29 -1.07 27.19
C LEU A 95 -28.99 -2.37 26.40
N TYR A 96 -27.71 -2.75 26.30
CA TYR A 96 -27.23 -3.91 25.55
C TYR A 96 -26.48 -4.89 26.47
N PRO A 97 -27.16 -5.51 27.45
CA PRO A 97 -26.50 -6.37 28.42
C PRO A 97 -26.05 -7.72 27.82
N ILE A 98 -25.14 -8.40 28.53
CA ILE A 98 -24.71 -9.78 28.23
C ILE A 98 -25.78 -10.80 28.65
N ARG A 99 -26.48 -10.53 29.78
CA ARG A 99 -27.66 -11.29 30.22
C ARG A 99 -28.82 -11.19 29.20
N PRO A 100 -29.89 -12.00 29.31
CA PRO A 100 -31.09 -11.80 28.49
C PRO A 100 -31.48 -10.32 28.49
N GLY A 101 -31.36 -9.72 27.31
CA GLY A 101 -31.52 -8.28 27.11
C GLY A 101 -32.94 -7.94 26.69
N PHE A 102 -33.10 -6.69 26.25
CA PHE A 102 -34.38 -6.21 25.77
C PHE A 102 -34.66 -6.70 24.34
N PRO A 103 -35.94 -6.94 23.98
CA PRO A 103 -36.29 -7.38 22.65
C PRO A 103 -36.02 -6.26 21.62
N LYS A 104 -35.68 -6.68 20.40
CA LYS A 104 -35.52 -5.77 19.25
C LYS A 104 -36.89 -5.19 18.83
N SER A 105 -36.90 -3.91 18.42
CA SER A 105 -38.12 -3.24 17.93
C SER A 105 -38.56 -3.73 16.54
N ASP A 106 -39.71 -3.26 16.08
CA ASP A 106 -40.24 -3.55 14.74
C ASP A 106 -39.35 -3.02 13.60
N PHE A 107 -38.42 -2.11 13.89
CA PHE A 107 -37.35 -1.70 12.97
C PHE A 107 -36.71 -2.89 12.26
N TYR A 108 -36.42 -3.97 13.00
CA TYR A 108 -35.71 -5.12 12.44
C TYR A 108 -36.62 -6.00 11.58
N ARG A 109 -37.94 -5.98 11.80
CA ARG A 109 -38.89 -6.73 10.96
C ARG A 109 -38.79 -6.25 9.52
N THR A 110 -38.63 -4.95 9.27
CA THR A 110 -38.53 -4.38 7.90
C THR A 110 -37.27 -4.84 7.15
N LEU A 111 -36.26 -5.34 7.86
CA LEU A 111 -35.02 -5.89 7.29
C LEU A 111 -35.07 -7.40 7.05
N MET A 112 -36.21 -8.06 7.31
CA MET A 112 -36.41 -9.46 6.92
C MET A 112 -36.73 -9.53 5.43
N PRO A 113 -35.93 -10.26 4.62
CA PRO A 113 -36.26 -10.43 3.23
C PRO A 113 -37.55 -11.25 3.13
N TYR A 114 -38.39 -10.91 2.15
CA TYR A 114 -39.74 -11.46 2.02
C TYR A 114 -39.93 -12.08 0.64
N THR A 115 -40.62 -13.22 0.61
CA THR A 115 -41.12 -13.84 -0.62
C THR A 115 -42.59 -14.16 -0.46
N ARG A 116 -43.36 -14.09 -1.55
CA ARG A 116 -44.80 -14.37 -1.53
C ARG A 116 -45.12 -15.78 -0.99
N ASN A 117 -44.35 -16.78 -1.40
CA ASN A 117 -44.62 -18.18 -1.07
C ASN A 117 -43.89 -18.66 0.20
N GLY A 118 -42.82 -17.97 0.61
CA GLY A 118 -42.00 -18.36 1.78
C GLY A 118 -42.12 -17.41 2.98
N GLY A 119 -42.91 -16.34 2.87
CA GLY A 119 -43.06 -15.34 3.92
C GLY A 119 -41.79 -14.52 4.20
N ALA A 120 -41.74 -13.89 5.38
CA ALA A 120 -40.56 -13.18 5.86
C ALA A 120 -39.56 -14.18 6.47
N LEU A 121 -38.30 -14.13 6.04
CA LEU A 121 -37.26 -15.03 6.52
C LEU A 121 -36.56 -14.44 7.75
N PRO A 122 -36.71 -15.03 8.95
CA PRO A 122 -35.98 -14.58 10.12
C PRO A 122 -34.51 -15.02 10.04
N ALA A 123 -33.60 -14.07 10.21
CA ALA A 123 -32.16 -14.28 10.27
C ALA A 123 -31.63 -13.92 11.68
N VAL A 124 -30.42 -14.39 12.01
CA VAL A 124 -29.76 -14.13 13.30
C VAL A 124 -29.76 -12.63 13.64
N PHE A 125 -29.49 -11.79 12.62
CA PHE A 125 -29.43 -10.36 12.80
C PHE A 125 -30.80 -9.73 13.10
N ASN A 126 -31.86 -10.06 12.34
CA ASN A 126 -33.11 -9.30 12.35
C ASN A 126 -34.22 -9.94 13.22
N THR A 127 -34.05 -11.20 13.64
CA THR A 127 -35.05 -11.86 14.49
C THR A 127 -35.20 -11.15 15.84
N ARG A 128 -36.45 -10.95 16.24
CA ARG A 128 -36.83 -10.29 17.50
C ARG A 128 -37.10 -11.28 18.63
N ASP A 129 -37.46 -12.51 18.26
CA ASP A 129 -37.67 -13.62 19.18
C ASP A 129 -36.31 -14.11 19.71
N GLU A 130 -36.12 -14.03 21.03
CA GLU A 130 -34.88 -14.41 21.72
C GLU A 130 -34.66 -15.93 21.73
N GLU A 131 -35.72 -16.73 21.80
CA GLU A 131 -35.61 -18.19 21.78
C GLU A 131 -35.27 -18.67 20.38
N LEU A 132 -35.93 -18.11 19.35
CA LEU A 132 -35.57 -18.39 17.97
C LEU A 132 -34.14 -17.92 17.68
N HIS A 133 -33.75 -16.72 18.14
CA HIS A 133 -32.39 -16.20 18.00
C HIS A 133 -31.35 -17.16 18.60
N LYS A 134 -31.56 -17.59 19.84
CA LYS A 134 -30.69 -18.57 20.51
C LYS A 134 -30.62 -19.86 19.70
N LYS A 135 -31.78 -20.39 19.28
CA LYS A 135 -31.90 -21.63 18.51
C LYS A 135 -31.12 -21.60 17.19
N ILE A 136 -31.14 -20.50 16.45
CA ILE A 136 -30.46 -20.38 15.15
C ILE A 136 -29.02 -19.82 15.24
N LYS A 137 -28.66 -19.10 16.31
CA LYS A 137 -27.31 -18.55 16.51
C LYS A 137 -26.37 -19.57 17.15
N SER A 138 -26.81 -20.25 18.21
CA SER A 138 -25.95 -21.13 19.01
C SER A 138 -25.19 -22.19 18.20
N PRO A 139 -25.80 -22.87 17.20
CA PRO A 139 -25.09 -23.89 16.43
C PRO A 139 -23.95 -23.34 15.56
N ILE A 140 -24.11 -22.14 15.00
CA ILE A 140 -23.12 -21.55 14.09
C ILE A 140 -22.12 -20.65 14.82
N ALA A 141 -22.41 -20.21 16.05
CA ALA A 141 -21.55 -19.28 16.77
C ALA A 141 -20.10 -19.75 16.93
N PRO A 142 -19.83 -21.06 17.21
CA PRO A 142 -18.46 -21.56 17.26
C PRO A 142 -17.70 -21.37 15.94
N LEU A 143 -18.36 -21.41 14.78
CA LEU A 143 -17.70 -21.24 13.48
C LEU A 143 -17.04 -19.87 13.31
N PHE A 144 -17.47 -18.88 14.09
CA PHE A 144 -16.96 -17.52 14.07
C PHE A 144 -16.13 -17.18 15.32
N SER A 145 -15.76 -18.17 16.14
CA SER A 145 -14.77 -17.97 17.20
C SER A 145 -13.41 -17.63 16.58
N LEU A 146 -12.52 -17.01 17.36
CA LEU A 146 -11.16 -16.76 16.91
C LEU A 146 -10.48 -18.07 16.44
N SER A 147 -10.58 -19.15 17.23
CA SER A 147 -9.97 -20.44 16.91
C SER A 147 -10.43 -21.05 15.58
N ASN A 148 -11.68 -20.85 15.18
CA ASN A 148 -12.20 -21.33 13.90
C ASN A 148 -12.07 -20.30 12.77
N THR A 149 -11.77 -19.04 13.10
CA THR A 149 -11.49 -17.98 12.14
C THR A 149 -10.05 -18.03 11.65
N LEU A 150 -9.08 -18.35 12.51
CA LEU A 150 -7.66 -18.39 12.11
C LEU A 150 -7.37 -19.34 10.93
N PRO A 151 -7.94 -20.56 10.85
CA PRO A 151 -7.76 -21.42 9.68
C PRO A 151 -8.26 -20.81 8.36
N LEU A 152 -9.13 -19.80 8.43
CA LEU A 152 -9.65 -19.09 7.26
C LEU A 152 -8.66 -18.08 6.66
N GLU A 153 -7.55 -17.82 7.34
CA GLU A 153 -6.48 -16.91 6.88
C GLU A 153 -6.01 -17.25 5.46
N VAL A 154 -5.90 -18.54 5.13
CA VAL A 154 -5.49 -19.01 3.80
C VAL A 154 -6.37 -18.46 2.68
N PHE A 155 -7.68 -18.31 2.91
CA PHE A 155 -8.61 -17.77 1.92
C PHE A 155 -8.47 -16.25 1.77
N VAL A 156 -8.12 -15.56 2.86
CA VAL A 156 -7.79 -14.13 2.83
C VAL A 156 -6.51 -13.91 2.02
N ASP A 157 -5.48 -14.73 2.25
CA ASP A 157 -4.21 -14.67 1.50
C ASP A 157 -4.40 -14.96 0.01
N GLN A 158 -5.19 -15.98 -0.32
CA GLN A 158 -5.53 -16.27 -1.72
C GLN A 158 -6.25 -15.10 -2.40
N THR A 159 -7.12 -14.40 -1.68
CA THR A 159 -7.83 -13.24 -2.23
C THR A 159 -6.92 -12.01 -2.32
N LEU A 160 -6.00 -11.83 -1.36
CA LEU A 160 -4.98 -10.77 -1.40
C LEU A 160 -4.06 -10.92 -2.60
N ALA A 161 -3.65 -12.15 -2.90
CA ALA A 161 -2.83 -12.45 -4.08
C ALA A 161 -3.50 -11.98 -5.37
N ILE A 162 -4.80 -12.25 -5.54
CA ILE A 162 -5.54 -11.78 -6.73
C ILE A 162 -5.69 -10.27 -6.74
N MET A 163 -6.02 -9.64 -5.61
CA MET A 163 -6.14 -8.18 -5.55
C MET A 163 -4.83 -7.52 -5.97
N ILE A 164 -3.71 -8.05 -5.49
CA ILE A 164 -2.37 -7.58 -5.81
C ILE A 164 -2.05 -7.79 -7.29
N GLU A 165 -2.27 -8.99 -7.81
CA GLU A 165 -2.09 -9.29 -9.24
C GLU A 165 -2.86 -8.31 -10.12
N GLN A 166 -4.11 -8.01 -9.77
CA GLN A 166 -4.95 -7.11 -10.56
C GLN A 166 -4.54 -5.65 -10.42
N ILE A 167 -4.08 -5.21 -9.24
CA ILE A 167 -3.56 -3.85 -9.06
C ILE A 167 -2.26 -3.68 -9.87
N ASP A 168 -1.34 -4.63 -9.76
CA ASP A 168 -0.06 -4.66 -10.48
C ASP A 168 -0.34 -4.58 -11.99
N LYS A 169 -1.12 -5.52 -12.52
CA LYS A 169 -1.42 -5.65 -13.95
C LYS A 169 -2.12 -4.43 -14.56
N ARG A 170 -3.00 -3.76 -13.80
CA ARG A 170 -3.90 -2.75 -14.37
C ARG A 170 -3.43 -1.32 -14.13
N PHE A 171 -2.75 -1.05 -13.01
CA PHE A 171 -2.59 0.33 -12.53
C PHE A 171 -1.15 0.72 -12.20
N VAL A 172 -0.27 -0.23 -11.84
CA VAL A 172 1.10 0.11 -11.43
C VAL A 172 1.91 0.67 -12.60
N ASP A 173 2.01 -0.04 -13.72
CA ASP A 173 2.81 0.46 -14.86
C ASP A 173 2.08 1.58 -15.63
N SER A 174 0.76 1.50 -15.69
CA SER A 174 -0.06 2.44 -16.46
C SER A 174 -0.23 3.79 -15.77
N GLN A 175 -0.02 3.87 -14.45
CA GLN A 175 -0.30 5.03 -13.60
C GLN A 175 -1.72 5.60 -13.78
N ILE A 176 -2.66 4.77 -14.25
CA ILE A 176 -4.05 5.18 -14.45
C ILE A 176 -4.73 5.40 -13.09
N VAL A 177 -5.50 6.48 -13.00
CA VAL A 177 -6.34 6.77 -11.83
C VAL A 177 -7.46 5.75 -11.73
N PHE A 178 -7.65 5.17 -10.55
CA PHE A 178 -8.76 4.26 -10.27
C PHE A 178 -9.34 4.48 -8.86
N ASP A 179 -10.61 4.10 -8.65
CA ASP A 179 -11.25 4.21 -7.35
C ASP A 179 -10.86 3.02 -6.46
N LEU A 180 -9.94 3.23 -5.51
CA LEU A 180 -9.52 2.22 -4.55
C LEU A 180 -10.68 1.72 -3.68
N SER A 181 -11.72 2.55 -3.49
CA SER A 181 -12.87 2.17 -2.69
C SER A 181 -13.66 1.01 -3.32
N ASP A 182 -13.68 0.90 -4.64
CA ASP A 182 -14.28 -0.22 -5.36
C ASP A 182 -13.46 -1.50 -5.19
N TRP A 183 -12.13 -1.40 -5.28
CA TRP A 183 -11.25 -2.56 -5.11
C TRP A 183 -11.28 -3.14 -3.69
N LEU A 184 -11.35 -2.28 -2.67
CA LEU A 184 -11.57 -2.72 -1.29
C LEU A 184 -12.95 -3.37 -1.10
N GLN A 185 -13.97 -2.92 -1.85
CA GLN A 185 -15.28 -3.56 -1.88
C GLN A 185 -15.23 -4.94 -2.53
N TYR A 186 -14.57 -5.05 -3.68
CA TYR A 186 -14.39 -6.29 -4.44
C TYR A 186 -13.64 -7.33 -3.62
N PHE A 187 -12.58 -6.93 -2.93
CA PHE A 187 -11.83 -7.78 -2.03
C PHE A 187 -12.73 -8.41 -0.96
N ALA A 188 -13.46 -7.61 -0.18
CA ALA A 188 -14.31 -8.14 0.89
C ALA A 188 -15.41 -9.08 0.38
N PHE A 189 -15.96 -8.81 -0.82
CA PHE A 189 -16.92 -9.71 -1.46
C PHE A 189 -16.28 -11.03 -1.87
N ASP A 190 -15.12 -11.03 -2.51
CA ASP A 190 -14.46 -12.26 -2.93
C ASP A 190 -13.94 -13.10 -1.76
N VAL A 191 -13.49 -12.47 -0.66
CA VAL A 191 -13.18 -13.17 0.60
C VAL A 191 -14.42 -13.91 1.09
N MET A 192 -15.56 -13.22 1.26
CA MET A 192 -16.79 -13.85 1.76
C MET A 192 -17.36 -14.92 0.83
N GLY A 193 -17.21 -14.75 -0.49
CA GLY A 193 -17.55 -15.79 -1.47
C GLY A 193 -16.71 -17.05 -1.24
N THR A 194 -15.40 -16.88 -1.06
CA THR A 194 -14.47 -17.97 -0.79
C THR A 194 -14.77 -18.66 0.55
N LEU A 195 -14.96 -17.91 1.63
CA LEU A 195 -15.28 -18.46 2.95
C LEU A 195 -16.61 -19.22 2.98
N THR A 196 -17.60 -18.74 2.23
CA THR A 196 -18.95 -19.31 2.25
C THR A 196 -19.11 -20.47 1.27
N PHE A 197 -18.46 -20.41 0.11
CA PHE A 197 -18.72 -21.31 -1.01
C PHE A 197 -17.46 -22.02 -1.56
N SER A 198 -16.28 -21.85 -0.93
CA SER A 198 -14.98 -22.24 -1.50
C SER A 198 -14.76 -21.70 -2.93
N LYS A 199 -15.41 -20.58 -3.27
CA LYS A 199 -15.35 -20.02 -4.61
C LYS A 199 -15.51 -18.50 -4.57
N ARG A 200 -14.54 -17.78 -5.12
CA ARG A 200 -14.63 -16.34 -5.37
C ARG A 200 -15.80 -16.03 -6.31
N TYR A 201 -16.41 -14.86 -6.14
CA TYR A 201 -17.45 -14.40 -7.07
C TYR A 201 -16.83 -13.89 -8.38
N GLY A 202 -15.60 -13.38 -8.32
CA GLY A 202 -14.83 -12.90 -9.46
C GLY A 202 -14.84 -11.38 -9.59
N PHE A 203 -15.05 -10.63 -8.48
CA PHE A 203 -15.10 -9.17 -8.52
C PHE A 203 -13.73 -8.58 -8.85
N LEU A 204 -12.67 -9.09 -8.22
CA LEU A 204 -11.32 -8.62 -8.43
C LEU A 204 -10.85 -8.89 -9.87
N GLU A 205 -11.06 -10.10 -10.39
CA GLU A 205 -10.65 -10.47 -11.75
C GLU A 205 -11.37 -9.63 -12.81
N GLN A 206 -12.65 -9.31 -12.61
CA GLN A 206 -13.43 -8.52 -13.57
C GLN A 206 -13.32 -7.00 -13.35
N GLY A 207 -12.92 -6.55 -12.16
CA GLY A 207 -12.84 -5.14 -11.78
C GLY A 207 -14.20 -4.41 -11.84
N ARG A 208 -15.31 -5.09 -11.55
CA ARG A 208 -16.68 -4.55 -11.66
C ARG A 208 -17.69 -5.30 -10.78
N ASP A 209 -18.91 -4.75 -10.66
CA ASP A 209 -20.04 -5.38 -9.97
C ASP A 209 -20.51 -6.67 -10.67
N VAL A 210 -20.10 -7.84 -10.16
CA VAL A 210 -20.45 -9.15 -10.71
C VAL A 210 -21.91 -9.50 -10.41
N ASN A 211 -22.65 -9.89 -11.44
CA ASN A 211 -24.07 -10.24 -11.37
C ASN A 211 -24.97 -9.14 -10.76
N ASN A 212 -24.53 -7.87 -10.80
CA ASN A 212 -25.23 -6.74 -10.20
C ASN A 212 -25.47 -6.92 -8.67
N MET A 213 -24.57 -7.59 -7.96
CA MET A 213 -24.77 -7.90 -6.54
C MET A 213 -24.70 -6.63 -5.67
N LEU A 214 -23.70 -5.77 -5.88
CA LEU A 214 -23.50 -4.55 -5.09
C LEU A 214 -24.64 -3.57 -5.30
N SER A 215 -25.02 -3.35 -6.56
CA SER A 215 -26.15 -2.50 -6.93
C SER A 215 -27.48 -3.06 -6.39
N THR A 216 -27.65 -4.38 -6.39
CA THR A 216 -28.84 -5.03 -5.80
C THR A 216 -28.93 -4.81 -4.29
N ILE A 217 -27.84 -5.01 -3.54
CA ILE A 217 -27.81 -4.79 -2.09
C ILE A 217 -28.06 -3.31 -1.77
N TRP A 218 -27.50 -2.40 -2.55
CA TRP A 218 -27.70 -0.98 -2.33
C TRP A 218 -29.14 -0.53 -2.59
N ASN A 219 -29.75 -1.02 -3.67
CA ASN A 219 -31.16 -0.77 -3.98
C ASN A 219 -32.09 -1.35 -2.90
N TYR A 220 -31.73 -2.49 -2.32
CA TYR A 220 -32.43 -3.05 -1.16
C TYR A 220 -32.38 -2.07 0.02
N MET A 221 -31.20 -1.55 0.37
CA MET A 221 -31.02 -0.61 1.48
C MET A 221 -31.75 0.72 1.26
N LYS A 222 -31.70 1.28 0.04
CA LYS A 222 -32.45 2.50 -0.30
C LYS A 222 -33.95 2.35 -0.09
N ARG A 223 -34.52 1.19 -0.42
CA ARG A 223 -35.95 0.88 -0.25
C ARG A 223 -36.32 0.54 1.20
N ALA A 224 -35.44 -0.16 1.91
CA ALA A 224 -35.70 -0.59 3.27
C ALA A 224 -35.55 0.57 4.28
N SER A 225 -34.58 1.47 4.11
CA SER A 225 -34.27 2.49 5.12
C SER A 225 -35.46 3.38 5.53
N PRO A 226 -36.33 3.90 4.63
CA PRO A 226 -37.49 4.70 5.05
C PRO A 226 -38.49 3.86 5.86
N MET A 227 -38.66 2.61 5.48
CA MET A 227 -39.62 1.67 6.09
C MET A 227 -39.20 1.30 7.51
N THR A 228 -37.89 1.19 7.76
CA THR A 228 -37.35 0.96 9.11
C THR A 228 -37.74 2.07 10.10
N GLN A 229 -38.01 3.29 9.62
CA GLN A 229 -38.42 4.43 10.45
C GLN A 229 -39.94 4.48 10.67
N ILE A 230 -40.72 3.73 9.89
CA ILE A 230 -42.18 3.62 9.99
C ILE A 230 -42.66 2.16 9.78
N PRO A 231 -42.31 1.22 10.67
CA PRO A 231 -42.42 -0.22 10.39
C PRO A 231 -43.83 -0.72 10.07
N TRP A 232 -44.87 -0.12 10.65
CA TRP A 232 -46.26 -0.52 10.39
C TRP A 232 -46.68 -0.31 8.93
N PHE A 233 -46.08 0.67 8.24
CA PHE A 233 -46.38 0.94 6.84
C PHE A 233 -45.73 -0.10 5.91
N ASP A 234 -44.63 -0.73 6.33
CA ASP A 234 -43.95 -1.79 5.57
C ASP A 234 -44.86 -3.02 5.35
N GLU A 235 -45.68 -3.35 6.35
CA GLU A 235 -46.65 -4.46 6.30
C GLU A 235 -47.77 -4.18 5.29
N ILE A 236 -48.18 -2.92 5.19
CA ILE A 236 -49.22 -2.48 4.24
C ILE A 236 -48.64 -2.36 2.83
N TRP A 237 -47.42 -1.83 2.69
CA TRP A 237 -46.84 -1.46 1.41
C TRP A 237 -45.93 -2.53 0.79
N ASN A 238 -44.83 -2.92 1.44
CA ASN A 238 -43.82 -3.79 0.81
C ASN A 238 -44.07 -5.28 1.02
N LYS A 239 -44.68 -5.68 2.15
CA LYS A 239 -44.91 -7.09 2.52
C LYS A 239 -46.34 -7.55 2.34
N ASN A 240 -47.16 -6.73 1.70
CA ASN A 240 -48.51 -7.10 1.33
C ASN A 240 -48.49 -7.98 0.07
N ALA A 241 -49.11 -9.17 0.14
CA ALA A 241 -49.13 -10.13 -0.96
C ALA A 241 -49.80 -9.59 -2.24
N PHE A 242 -50.79 -8.69 -2.10
CA PHE A 242 -51.46 -8.04 -3.23
C PHE A 242 -50.51 -7.05 -3.94
N ILE A 243 -49.86 -6.16 -3.19
CA ILE A 243 -48.89 -5.21 -3.76
C ILE A 243 -47.68 -5.95 -4.35
N ALA A 244 -47.24 -7.03 -3.70
CA ALA A 244 -46.16 -7.89 -4.18
C ALA A 244 -46.49 -8.59 -5.52
N THR A 245 -47.75 -8.61 -5.95
CA THR A 245 -48.17 -9.11 -7.28
C THR A 245 -47.77 -8.14 -8.39
N PHE A 246 -47.80 -6.84 -8.12
CA PHE A 246 -47.46 -5.79 -9.10
C PHE A 246 -46.03 -5.26 -8.95
N ARG A 247 -45.32 -5.64 -7.87
CA ARG A 247 -43.97 -5.14 -7.56
C ARG A 247 -43.14 -6.21 -6.87
N LYS A 248 -41.92 -6.47 -7.37
CA LYS A 248 -40.98 -7.41 -6.71
C LYS A 248 -40.59 -6.88 -5.30
N PRO A 249 -40.78 -7.67 -4.23
CA PRO A 249 -40.46 -7.26 -2.87
C PRO A 249 -38.94 -7.08 -2.65
N SER A 250 -38.58 -6.29 -1.63
CA SER A 250 -37.20 -6.00 -1.26
C SER A 250 -36.45 -7.26 -0.81
N GLY A 251 -35.26 -7.50 -1.37
CA GLY A 251 -34.39 -8.65 -1.02
C GLY A 251 -34.64 -9.92 -1.84
N PHE A 252 -35.65 -9.94 -2.71
CA PHE A 252 -36.00 -11.08 -3.57
C PHE A 252 -34.85 -11.53 -4.49
N THR A 253 -34.14 -10.59 -5.10
CA THR A 253 -33.01 -10.86 -6.00
C THR A 253 -31.82 -11.49 -5.28
N ILE A 254 -31.53 -11.06 -4.05
CA ILE A 254 -30.45 -11.63 -3.23
C ILE A 254 -30.84 -13.05 -2.78
N LEU A 255 -32.09 -13.26 -2.35
CA LEU A 255 -32.59 -14.60 -2.03
C LEU A 255 -32.52 -15.55 -3.22
N GLY A 256 -32.81 -15.07 -4.45
CA GLY A 256 -32.66 -15.86 -5.66
C GLY A 256 -31.21 -16.29 -5.92
N LEU A 257 -30.26 -15.39 -5.70
CA LEU A 257 -28.83 -15.70 -5.80
C LEU A 257 -28.40 -16.73 -4.74
N VAL A 258 -28.81 -16.55 -3.49
CA VAL A 258 -28.55 -17.50 -2.39
C VAL A 258 -29.14 -18.87 -2.70
N ALA A 259 -30.38 -18.92 -3.18
CA ALA A 259 -31.05 -20.16 -3.56
C ALA A 259 -30.30 -20.89 -4.68
N LYS A 260 -29.77 -20.14 -5.67
CA LYS A 260 -28.93 -20.70 -6.73
C LYS A 260 -27.67 -21.37 -6.16
N TYR A 261 -26.90 -20.67 -5.32
CA TYR A 261 -25.68 -21.25 -4.72
C TYR A 261 -25.97 -22.49 -3.86
N ILE A 262 -27.07 -22.48 -3.10
CA ILE A 262 -27.51 -23.64 -2.31
C ILE A 262 -27.87 -24.81 -3.23
N ALA A 263 -28.58 -24.55 -4.34
CA ALA A 263 -28.96 -25.57 -5.30
C ALA A 263 -27.75 -26.18 -6.02
N ASP A 264 -26.84 -25.33 -6.51
CA ASP A 264 -25.59 -25.75 -7.17
C ASP A 264 -24.77 -26.67 -6.24
N ARG A 265 -24.68 -26.32 -4.94
CA ARG A 265 -23.97 -27.15 -3.95
C ARG A 265 -24.67 -28.49 -3.69
N LYS A 266 -26.00 -28.50 -3.60
CA LYS A 266 -26.76 -29.75 -3.43
C LYS A 266 -26.55 -30.67 -4.63
N GLN A 267 -26.59 -30.14 -5.85
CA GLN A 267 -26.34 -30.91 -7.06
C GLN A 267 -24.92 -31.48 -7.10
N ALA A 268 -23.90 -30.69 -6.76
CA ALA A 268 -22.51 -31.14 -6.72
C ALA A 268 -22.32 -32.34 -5.78
N ARG A 269 -22.94 -32.31 -4.58
CA ARG A 269 -22.91 -33.42 -3.60
C ARG A 269 -23.56 -34.71 -4.12
N VAL A 270 -24.68 -34.60 -4.82
CA VAL A 270 -25.40 -35.76 -5.38
C VAL A 270 -24.64 -36.38 -6.56
N SER A 271 -23.98 -35.55 -7.37
CA SER A 271 -23.27 -36.00 -8.58
C SER A 271 -21.91 -36.67 -8.33
N GLY A 272 -21.42 -36.73 -7.09
CA GLY A 272 -20.09 -37.27 -6.74
C GLY A 272 -18.89 -36.45 -7.26
N LYS A 273 -19.10 -35.47 -8.15
CA LYS A 273 -18.06 -34.64 -8.77
C LYS A 273 -17.49 -33.51 -7.89
N GLY A 274 -17.70 -33.57 -6.57
CA GLY A 274 -17.28 -32.51 -5.64
C GLY A 274 -16.75 -33.04 -4.31
N ALA A 275 -16.32 -34.30 -4.26
CA ALA A 275 -15.82 -34.96 -3.07
C ALA A 275 -14.34 -35.36 -3.23
N ASP A 276 -13.46 -34.40 -3.51
CA ASP A 276 -12.07 -34.55 -3.07
C ASP A 276 -11.40 -33.20 -2.92
N HIS A 277 -11.40 -32.74 -1.69
CA HIS A 277 -10.93 -31.43 -1.29
C HIS A 277 -10.47 -31.66 0.16
N GLY A 278 -9.15 -31.67 0.34
CA GLY A 278 -8.48 -32.18 1.52
C GLY A 278 -8.89 -31.46 2.82
N ARG A 279 -8.21 -31.75 3.92
CA ARG A 279 -8.51 -31.21 5.26
C ARG A 279 -8.58 -29.66 5.33
N GLY A 280 -8.17 -28.94 4.29
CA GLY A 280 -8.23 -27.49 4.11
C GLY A 280 -9.49 -26.90 3.44
N ASP A 281 -10.48 -27.69 3.00
CA ASP A 281 -11.62 -27.22 2.18
C ASP A 281 -13.00 -27.20 2.86
N ARG A 282 -13.07 -27.02 4.18
CA ARG A 282 -14.37 -26.94 4.91
C ARG A 282 -14.98 -25.53 4.88
N ASP A 283 -15.65 -25.15 3.79
CA ASP A 283 -16.42 -23.89 3.74
C ASP A 283 -17.63 -23.84 4.69
N MET A 284 -18.11 -22.63 4.96
CA MET A 284 -19.22 -22.41 5.89
C MET A 284 -20.54 -23.03 5.41
N LEU A 285 -20.84 -23.03 4.10
CA LEU A 285 -22.09 -23.63 3.60
C LEU A 285 -22.13 -25.14 3.84
N SER A 286 -21.00 -25.83 3.67
CA SER A 286 -20.89 -27.25 3.95
C SER A 286 -21.15 -27.56 5.41
N GLN A 287 -20.57 -26.75 6.31
CA GLN A 287 -20.77 -26.84 7.75
C GLN A 287 -22.22 -26.53 8.15
N PHE A 288 -22.88 -25.58 7.49
CA PHE A 288 -24.30 -25.29 7.70
C PHE A 288 -25.18 -26.51 7.40
N PHE A 289 -24.95 -27.20 6.28
CA PHE A 289 -25.67 -28.43 5.97
C PHE A 289 -25.44 -29.52 7.02
N GLU A 290 -24.20 -29.74 7.45
CA GLU A 290 -23.87 -30.73 8.47
C GLU A 290 -24.55 -30.42 9.82
N LEU A 291 -24.54 -29.16 10.24
CA LEU A 291 -25.20 -28.72 11.47
C LEU A 291 -26.71 -28.97 11.40
N THR A 292 -27.35 -28.66 10.26
CA THR A 292 -28.78 -28.96 10.09
C THR A 292 -29.08 -30.45 10.03
N ALA A 293 -28.21 -31.26 9.43
CA ALA A 293 -28.37 -32.71 9.40
C ALA A 293 -28.23 -33.35 10.79
N LYS A 294 -27.32 -32.82 11.62
CA LYS A 294 -27.09 -33.26 13.01
C LYS A 294 -28.12 -32.74 14.00
N SER A 295 -29.01 -31.83 13.61
CA SER A 295 -29.98 -31.20 14.51
C SER A 295 -31.36 -31.08 13.84
N PRO A 296 -32.16 -32.16 13.83
CA PRO A 296 -33.49 -32.20 13.22
C PRO A 296 -34.46 -31.14 13.76
N GLN A 297 -34.23 -30.66 14.98
CA GLN A 297 -34.98 -29.58 15.62
C GLN A 297 -34.80 -28.21 14.96
N LEU A 298 -33.76 -28.02 14.13
CA LEU A 298 -33.53 -26.76 13.42
C LEU A 298 -34.49 -26.62 12.22
N PRO A 299 -35.07 -25.42 12.01
CA PRO A 299 -35.85 -25.17 10.81
C PRO A 299 -35.04 -25.39 9.52
N GLN A 300 -35.66 -26.02 8.51
CA GLN A 300 -35.02 -26.29 7.22
C GLN A 300 -34.54 -25.02 6.50
N TRP A 301 -35.22 -23.89 6.71
CA TRP A 301 -34.85 -22.60 6.13
C TRP A 301 -33.59 -21.97 6.77
N CYS A 302 -33.03 -22.55 7.86
CA CYS A 302 -31.84 -22.02 8.53
C CYS A 302 -30.63 -21.92 7.60
N VAL A 303 -30.40 -22.91 6.73
CA VAL A 303 -29.29 -22.86 5.76
C VAL A 303 -29.42 -21.63 4.86
N THR A 304 -30.64 -21.36 4.36
CA THR A 304 -30.93 -20.17 3.56
C THR A 304 -30.70 -18.89 4.36
N ALA A 305 -31.17 -18.82 5.61
CA ALA A 305 -31.01 -17.64 6.46
C ALA A 305 -29.53 -17.35 6.82
N TRP A 306 -28.75 -18.38 7.14
CA TRP A 306 -27.32 -18.26 7.43
C TRP A 306 -26.52 -17.86 6.19
N THR A 307 -26.79 -18.50 5.05
CA THR A 307 -26.13 -18.16 3.78
C THR A 307 -26.47 -16.74 3.32
N PHE A 308 -27.74 -16.35 3.41
CA PHE A 308 -28.18 -14.97 3.13
C PHE A 308 -27.47 -13.96 4.03
N SER A 309 -27.31 -14.29 5.31
CA SER A 309 -26.60 -13.43 6.26
C SER A 309 -25.13 -13.26 5.87
N ASN A 310 -24.42 -14.34 5.50
CA ASN A 310 -23.02 -14.25 5.08
C ASN A 310 -22.82 -13.37 3.83
N VAL A 311 -23.67 -13.54 2.81
CA VAL A 311 -23.55 -12.80 1.54
C VAL A 311 -23.69 -11.29 1.73
N ILE A 312 -24.58 -10.84 2.64
CA ILE A 312 -24.84 -9.40 2.83
C ILE A 312 -24.03 -8.81 3.98
N ALA A 313 -23.89 -9.53 5.08
CA ALA A 313 -23.42 -8.95 6.34
C ALA A 313 -21.91 -9.03 6.53
N GLY A 314 -21.17 -9.88 5.80
CA GLY A 314 -19.71 -9.95 5.89
C GLY A 314 -19.03 -8.91 5.02
N SER A 315 -19.47 -8.79 3.76
CA SER A 315 -18.73 -8.07 2.72
C SER A 315 -18.86 -6.54 2.82
N ASP A 316 -20.09 -6.00 2.85
CA ASP A 316 -20.30 -4.54 2.88
C ASP A 316 -19.72 -3.89 4.13
N SER A 317 -19.94 -4.49 5.31
CA SER A 317 -19.48 -3.88 6.57
C SER A 317 -17.97 -3.87 6.72
N THR A 318 -17.28 -4.95 6.32
CA THR A 318 -15.82 -5.01 6.40
C THR A 318 -15.19 -4.04 5.39
N ALA A 319 -15.72 -3.98 4.16
CA ALA A 319 -15.27 -3.03 3.15
C ALA A 319 -15.41 -1.57 3.60
N ILE A 320 -16.50 -1.20 4.29
CA ILE A 320 -16.66 0.16 4.83
C ILE A 320 -15.51 0.51 5.80
N ILE A 321 -15.09 -0.41 6.66
CA ILE A 321 -13.96 -0.14 7.55
C ILE A 321 -12.65 -0.06 6.79
N MET A 322 -12.40 -0.97 5.83
CA MET A 322 -11.20 -0.94 4.99
C MET A 322 -11.06 0.40 4.25
N LYS A 323 -12.15 0.86 3.61
CA LYS A 323 -12.22 2.14 2.92
C LYS A 323 -11.98 3.32 3.86
N THR A 324 -12.54 3.27 5.07
CA THR A 324 -12.31 4.30 6.10
C THR A 324 -10.84 4.39 6.48
N VAL A 325 -10.21 3.25 6.77
CA VAL A 325 -8.80 3.20 7.14
C VAL A 325 -7.95 3.73 5.99
N TRP A 326 -8.14 3.23 4.77
CA TRP A 326 -7.33 3.64 3.62
C TRP A 326 -7.53 5.10 3.23
N PHE A 327 -8.75 5.61 3.19
CA PHE A 327 -8.98 7.03 2.91
C PHE A 327 -8.24 7.93 3.90
N ASN A 328 -8.36 7.65 5.20
CA ASN A 328 -7.71 8.49 6.21
C ASN A 328 -6.18 8.30 6.23
N LEU A 329 -5.64 7.08 6.04
CA LEU A 329 -4.20 6.90 5.90
C LEU A 329 -3.61 7.69 4.72
N LEU A 330 -4.37 7.85 3.62
CA LEU A 330 -3.94 8.64 2.47
C LEU A 330 -4.16 10.14 2.67
N ALA A 331 -5.22 10.54 3.38
CA ALA A 331 -5.50 11.94 3.70
C ALA A 331 -4.59 12.50 4.81
N TYR A 332 -4.02 11.63 5.65
CA TYR A 332 -3.11 11.94 6.77
C TYR A 332 -1.80 11.15 6.63
N PRO A 333 -0.91 11.53 5.70
CA PRO A 333 0.27 10.73 5.31
C PRO A 333 1.22 10.42 6.47
N GLU A 334 1.30 11.27 7.48
CA GLU A 334 2.09 11.05 8.71
C GLU A 334 1.64 9.78 9.45
N THR A 335 0.33 9.52 9.47
CA THR A 335 -0.21 8.31 10.11
C THR A 335 0.12 7.06 9.31
N LEU A 336 0.17 7.15 7.97
CA LEU A 336 0.60 6.05 7.11
C LEU A 336 2.11 5.79 7.20
N SER A 337 2.93 6.84 7.26
CA SER A 337 4.37 6.71 7.45
C SER A 337 4.70 6.01 8.77
N ARG A 338 4.08 6.43 9.88
CA ARG A 338 4.27 5.79 11.18
C ARG A 338 3.77 4.35 11.22
N LEU A 339 2.64 4.05 10.58
CA LEU A 339 2.17 2.67 10.42
C LEU A 339 3.20 1.82 9.68
N ARG A 340 3.78 2.35 8.60
CA ARG A 340 4.83 1.66 7.85
C ARG A 340 6.09 1.47 8.69
N GLU A 341 6.50 2.47 9.47
CA GLU A 341 7.65 2.34 10.37
C GLU A 341 7.46 1.21 11.39
N GLU A 342 6.29 1.12 12.03
CA GLU A 342 5.97 0.00 12.94
C GLU A 342 6.01 -1.34 12.22
N LEU A 343 5.40 -1.44 11.03
CA LEU A 343 5.38 -2.68 10.25
C LEU A 343 6.79 -3.11 9.84
N LEU A 344 7.65 -2.18 9.42
CA LEU A 344 9.03 -2.47 9.03
C LEU A 344 9.91 -2.81 10.23
N GLN A 345 9.66 -2.20 11.38
CA GLN A 345 10.35 -2.56 12.62
C GLN A 345 9.97 -3.98 13.05
N ALA A 346 8.68 -4.32 13.04
CA ALA A 346 8.21 -5.65 13.35
C ALA A 346 8.73 -6.71 12.36
N ASP A 347 8.79 -6.38 11.07
CA ASP A 347 9.42 -7.23 10.04
C ASP A 347 10.88 -7.52 10.38
N ARG A 348 11.66 -6.50 10.79
CA ARG A 348 13.06 -6.68 11.22
C ARG A 348 13.19 -7.51 12.49
N ASP A 349 12.37 -7.22 13.50
CA ASP A 349 12.45 -7.87 14.83
C ASP A 349 12.13 -9.37 14.76
N LEU A 350 11.23 -9.77 13.85
CA LEU A 350 10.88 -11.17 13.62
C LEU A 350 11.84 -11.89 12.64
N GLY A 351 12.82 -11.18 12.08
CA GLY A 351 13.74 -11.74 11.09
C GLY A 351 13.13 -11.91 9.69
N GLY A 352 12.07 -11.15 9.41
CA GLY A 352 11.28 -11.17 8.18
C GLY A 352 9.89 -11.76 8.42
N PHE A 353 8.87 -11.06 7.94
CA PHE A 353 7.49 -11.57 7.89
C PHE A 353 7.37 -12.75 6.94
N SER A 354 6.33 -13.56 7.19
CA SER A 354 5.87 -14.57 6.27
C SER A 354 5.61 -13.97 4.87
N LYS A 355 5.91 -14.75 3.83
CA LYS A 355 5.68 -14.37 2.43
C LYS A 355 4.57 -15.23 1.82
N PRO A 356 3.77 -14.70 0.86
CA PRO A 356 3.88 -13.37 0.27
C PRO A 356 3.36 -12.23 1.17
N PHE A 357 2.60 -12.55 2.23
CA PHE A 357 2.01 -11.57 3.14
C PHE A 357 2.29 -11.95 4.60
N PRO A 358 2.43 -10.95 5.51
CA PRO A 358 2.62 -11.22 6.92
C PRO A 358 1.51 -12.12 7.47
N ALA A 359 1.88 -13.14 8.25
CA ALA A 359 0.92 -14.02 8.88
C ALA A 359 0.16 -13.26 9.98
N TRP A 360 -1.08 -13.66 10.26
CA TRP A 360 -1.92 -13.00 11.27
C TRP A 360 -1.19 -12.88 12.62
N LYS A 361 -0.52 -13.96 13.06
CA LYS A 361 0.24 -13.99 14.32
C LYS A 361 1.38 -12.97 14.40
N GLU A 362 1.87 -12.48 13.26
CA GLU A 362 2.98 -11.54 13.16
C GLU A 362 2.50 -10.08 13.25
N VAL A 363 1.21 -9.84 12.96
CA VAL A 363 0.62 -8.49 12.87
C VAL A 363 -0.54 -8.27 13.85
N CYS A 364 -1.05 -9.32 14.50
CA CYS A 364 -2.26 -9.23 15.32
C CYS A 364 -2.12 -8.28 16.50
N ASP A 365 -0.95 -8.21 17.12
CA ASP A 365 -0.71 -7.47 18.37
C ASP A 365 0.15 -6.21 18.19
N LEU A 366 0.30 -5.72 16.95
CA LEU A 366 1.05 -4.49 16.67
C LEU A 366 0.28 -3.24 17.17
N PRO A 367 0.83 -2.45 18.12
CA PRO A 367 0.10 -1.39 18.82
C PRO A 367 -0.50 -0.29 17.94
N TYR A 368 0.24 0.20 16.96
CA TYR A 368 -0.16 1.31 16.11
C TYR A 368 -1.05 0.85 14.95
N LEU A 369 -0.83 -0.35 14.40
CA LEU A 369 -1.80 -1.01 13.51
C LEU A 369 -3.15 -1.22 14.22
N ASP A 370 -3.13 -1.65 15.47
CA ASP A 370 -4.33 -1.69 16.33
C ASP A 370 -4.99 -0.31 16.41
N ALA A 371 -4.21 0.72 16.73
CA ALA A 371 -4.69 2.09 16.86
C ALA A 371 -5.36 2.59 15.58
N VAL A 372 -4.74 2.37 14.42
CA VAL A 372 -5.29 2.72 13.09
C VAL A 372 -6.62 2.01 12.83
N ILE A 373 -6.71 0.70 13.10
CA ILE A 373 -7.93 -0.06 12.86
C ILE A 373 -9.04 0.35 13.84
N HIS A 374 -8.72 0.56 15.12
CA HIS A 374 -9.68 1.02 16.12
C HIS A 374 -10.21 2.42 15.81
N GLU A 375 -9.36 3.32 15.32
CA GLU A 375 -9.81 4.64 14.87
C GLU A 375 -10.71 4.55 13.63
N GLY A 376 -10.40 3.66 12.68
CA GLY A 376 -11.26 3.36 11.53
C GLY A 376 -12.64 2.84 11.96
N LEU A 377 -12.66 1.88 12.90
CA LEU A 377 -13.90 1.35 13.48
C LEU A 377 -14.71 2.44 14.16
N ARG A 378 -14.07 3.38 14.87
CA ARG A 378 -14.73 4.48 15.57
C ARG A 378 -15.33 5.49 14.60
N MET A 379 -14.50 6.00 13.68
CA MET A 379 -14.81 7.15 12.82
C MET A 379 -16.01 6.89 11.90
N HIS A 380 -16.10 5.69 11.33
CA HIS A 380 -17.09 5.40 10.30
C HIS A 380 -17.67 3.99 10.49
N PRO A 381 -18.58 3.80 11.47
CA PRO A 381 -19.20 2.51 11.69
C PRO A 381 -20.10 2.11 10.51
N PRO A 382 -20.16 0.82 10.11
CA PRO A 382 -20.95 0.39 8.96
C PRO A 382 -22.45 0.64 9.11
N PHE A 383 -22.95 0.69 10.34
CA PHE A 383 -24.35 0.96 10.67
C PHE A 383 -24.45 2.24 11.51
N CYS A 384 -25.30 3.17 11.08
CA CYS A 384 -25.35 4.51 11.68
C CYS A 384 -26.72 4.93 12.22
N LEU A 385 -27.78 4.13 12.06
CA LEU A 385 -29.06 4.42 12.72
C LEU A 385 -29.13 3.70 14.08
N PRO A 386 -29.99 4.16 15.01
CA PRO A 386 -30.05 3.60 16.35
C PRO A 386 -30.33 2.09 16.39
N LEU A 387 -29.57 1.35 17.19
CA LEU A 387 -29.79 -0.09 17.39
C LEU A 387 -30.95 -0.30 18.38
N GLU A 388 -32.18 -0.21 17.89
CA GLU A 388 -33.38 -0.11 18.72
C GLU A 388 -33.69 -1.34 19.59
N ARG A 389 -34.19 -1.08 20.79
CA ARG A 389 -34.71 -2.05 21.78
C ARG A 389 -36.03 -1.55 22.34
N VAL A 390 -36.87 -2.47 22.79
CA VAL A 390 -38.16 -2.13 23.42
C VAL A 390 -38.02 -2.26 24.93
N VAL A 391 -38.34 -1.17 25.64
CA VAL A 391 -38.37 -1.13 27.10
C VAL A 391 -39.43 -2.12 27.62
N PRO A 392 -39.08 -2.96 28.63
CA PRO A 392 -39.99 -3.95 29.20
C PRO A 392 -41.20 -3.29 29.86
N LYS A 393 -42.26 -4.07 30.12
CA LYS A 393 -43.54 -3.54 30.64
C LYS A 393 -43.37 -2.69 31.92
N ASP A 394 -42.46 -3.10 32.79
CA ASP A 394 -42.20 -2.44 34.09
C ASP A 394 -41.40 -1.12 33.95
N GLY A 395 -41.00 -0.75 32.74
CA GLY A 395 -40.14 0.41 32.48
C GLY A 395 -38.66 0.10 32.64
N LEU A 396 -37.83 1.10 32.36
CA LEU A 396 -36.38 1.00 32.47
C LEU A 396 -35.78 2.37 32.76
N THR A 397 -34.93 2.46 33.77
CA THR A 397 -34.10 3.64 34.01
C THR A 397 -32.74 3.44 33.35
N ILE A 398 -32.33 4.40 32.52
CA ILE A 398 -30.97 4.45 31.96
C ILE A 398 -30.37 5.80 32.33
N GLY A 399 -29.18 5.77 32.93
CA GLY A 399 -28.60 6.95 33.57
C GLY A 399 -29.59 7.51 34.61
N ASN A 400 -29.97 8.77 34.44
CA ASN A 400 -30.92 9.46 35.34
C ASN A 400 -32.35 9.57 34.76
N THR A 401 -32.65 8.89 33.64
CA THR A 401 -33.93 9.02 32.95
C THR A 401 -34.72 7.72 33.01
N PHE A 402 -35.96 7.79 33.50
CA PHE A 402 -36.92 6.69 33.44
C PHE A 402 -37.66 6.69 32.10
N PHE A 403 -37.76 5.49 31.49
CA PHE A 403 -38.52 5.23 30.28
C PHE A 403 -39.67 4.27 30.60
N PRO A 404 -40.92 4.61 30.25
CA PRO A 404 -42.06 3.74 30.50
C PRO A 404 -42.09 2.56 29.53
N GLY A 405 -42.78 1.48 29.92
CA GLY A 405 -42.84 0.24 29.12
C GLY A 405 -43.37 0.42 27.71
N GLY A 406 -42.78 -0.30 26.75
CA GLY A 406 -43.08 -0.19 25.33
C GLY A 406 -42.40 1.00 24.62
N THR A 407 -41.68 1.86 25.32
CA THR A 407 -40.82 2.89 24.68
C THR A 407 -39.71 2.20 23.88
N VAL A 408 -39.40 2.70 22.69
CA VAL A 408 -38.25 2.26 21.92
C VAL A 408 -37.04 3.11 22.29
N VAL A 409 -35.93 2.47 22.62
CA VAL A 409 -34.67 3.15 22.97
C VAL A 409 -33.54 2.53 22.15
N GLY A 410 -32.64 3.35 21.63
CA GLY A 410 -31.50 2.87 20.85
C GLY A 410 -30.33 3.83 20.90
N MET A 411 -29.15 3.33 20.55
CA MET A 411 -27.93 4.10 20.38
C MET A 411 -27.48 4.02 18.93
N SER A 412 -27.20 5.18 18.32
CA SER A 412 -26.55 5.23 17.00
C SER A 412 -25.05 4.99 17.19
N PRO A 413 -24.46 3.99 16.51
CA PRO A 413 -23.01 3.78 16.60
C PRO A 413 -22.22 5.03 16.20
N TYR A 414 -22.66 5.77 15.18
CA TYR A 414 -22.01 7.01 14.77
C TYR A 414 -22.03 8.07 15.88
N VAL A 415 -23.18 8.32 16.51
CA VAL A 415 -23.27 9.30 17.60
C VAL A 415 -22.42 8.88 18.80
N VAL A 416 -22.54 7.62 19.23
CA VAL A 416 -21.82 7.12 20.42
C VAL A 416 -20.31 7.12 20.20
N ASN A 417 -19.84 6.74 19.01
CA ASN A 417 -18.42 6.72 18.68
C ASN A 417 -17.81 8.14 18.57
N GLN A 418 -18.65 9.19 18.54
CA GLN A 418 -18.25 10.61 18.51
C GLN A 418 -18.37 11.29 19.88
N HIS A 419 -18.60 10.53 20.95
CA HIS A 419 -18.78 11.05 22.30
C HIS A 419 -17.48 11.69 22.85
N ARG A 420 -17.41 13.03 22.85
CA ARG A 420 -16.22 13.79 23.23
C ARG A 420 -15.68 13.47 24.63
N PRO A 421 -16.50 13.33 25.69
CA PRO A 421 -15.97 12.98 27.01
C PRO A 421 -15.24 11.62 27.06
N THR A 422 -15.51 10.71 26.11
CA THR A 422 -14.85 9.40 26.04
C THR A 422 -13.65 9.40 25.10
N PHE A 423 -13.77 10.07 23.95
CA PHE A 423 -12.79 9.98 22.87
C PHE A 423 -11.88 11.21 22.78
N GLY A 424 -12.22 12.34 23.39
CA GLY A 424 -11.51 13.62 23.31
C GLY A 424 -12.31 14.68 22.54
N GLU A 425 -11.96 15.95 22.72
CA GLU A 425 -12.62 17.06 22.01
C GLU A 425 -12.45 16.98 20.49
N ASP A 426 -11.35 16.40 20.03
CA ASP A 426 -11.03 16.11 18.64
C ASP A 426 -11.69 14.82 18.11
N ALA A 427 -12.73 14.30 18.77
CA ALA A 427 -13.39 13.05 18.36
C ALA A 427 -13.87 13.06 16.88
N ALA A 428 -14.19 14.22 16.32
CA ALA A 428 -14.60 14.30 14.91
C ALA A 428 -13.44 14.15 13.90
N ILE A 429 -12.18 14.15 14.35
CA ILE A 429 -10.97 14.14 13.52
C ILE A 429 -10.31 12.76 13.60
N TRP A 430 -9.70 12.33 12.49
CA TRP A 430 -8.87 11.14 12.44
C TRP A 430 -7.63 11.30 13.32
N ASN A 431 -7.50 10.47 14.35
CA ASN A 431 -6.34 10.47 15.24
C ASN A 431 -6.09 9.06 15.83
N PRO A 432 -5.24 8.25 15.19
CA PRO A 432 -4.82 6.96 15.73
C PRO A 432 -4.12 7.08 17.09
N ASP A 433 -3.40 8.17 17.38
CA ASP A 433 -2.69 8.34 18.65
C ASP A 433 -3.58 8.39 19.89
N ARG A 434 -4.88 8.64 19.69
CA ARG A 434 -5.91 8.48 20.72
C ARG A 434 -5.90 7.08 21.35
N TRP A 435 -5.41 6.06 20.66
CA TRP A 435 -5.35 4.69 21.14
C TRP A 435 -4.01 4.36 21.83
N MET A 436 -3.02 5.24 21.72
CA MET A 436 -1.67 5.11 22.31
C MET A 436 -1.67 5.63 23.76
N VAL A 437 -2.46 4.97 24.60
CA VAL A 437 -2.68 5.31 26.02
C VAL A 437 -2.49 4.08 26.92
N SER A 438 -2.66 4.24 28.24
CA SER A 438 -2.59 3.09 29.16
C SER A 438 -3.58 1.99 28.76
N LYS A 439 -3.23 0.74 29.08
CA LYS A 439 -4.02 -0.44 28.74
C LYS A 439 -5.45 -0.36 29.25
N GLU A 440 -5.64 0.21 30.43
CA GLU A 440 -6.95 0.40 31.08
C GLU A 440 -7.81 1.39 30.31
N LEU A 441 -7.23 2.52 29.89
CA LEU A 441 -7.95 3.52 29.10
C LEU A 441 -8.24 3.02 27.68
N LYS A 442 -7.30 2.30 27.06
CA LYS A 442 -7.51 1.65 25.76
C LYS A 442 -8.69 0.68 25.82
N ALA A 443 -8.72 -0.23 26.80
CA ALA A 443 -9.82 -1.18 27.00
C ALA A 443 -11.18 -0.50 27.27
N LYS A 444 -11.18 0.60 28.03
CA LYS A 444 -12.39 1.42 28.25
C LYS A 444 -12.90 2.04 26.94
N ARG A 445 -12.00 2.57 26.09
CA ARG A 445 -12.36 3.13 24.79
C ARG A 445 -12.86 2.06 23.82
N GLU A 446 -12.20 0.90 23.78
CA GLU A 446 -12.62 -0.24 22.94
C GLU A 446 -14.03 -0.72 23.30
N SER A 447 -14.33 -0.86 24.59
CA SER A 447 -15.66 -1.25 25.07
C SER A 447 -16.73 -0.17 24.88
N SER A 448 -16.33 1.06 24.56
CA SER A 448 -17.22 2.18 24.26
C SER A 448 -17.57 2.30 22.76
N ILE A 449 -16.87 1.59 21.87
CA ILE A 449 -17.17 1.55 20.44
C ILE A 449 -18.37 0.63 20.17
N MET A 450 -19.34 1.13 19.41
CA MET A 450 -20.56 0.39 19.05
C MET A 450 -20.58 -0.21 17.64
N THR A 451 -19.46 -0.19 16.94
CA THR A 451 -19.32 -0.65 15.55
C THR A 451 -19.70 -2.12 15.33
N PHE A 452 -19.35 -2.99 16.28
CA PHE A 452 -19.76 -4.40 16.29
C PHE A 452 -21.05 -4.65 17.09
N GLY A 453 -21.75 -3.60 17.54
CA GLY A 453 -22.80 -3.70 18.54
C GLY A 453 -22.26 -4.09 19.91
N ALA A 454 -23.14 -4.55 20.80
CA ALA A 454 -22.79 -4.87 22.19
C ALA A 454 -23.65 -5.99 22.78
N GLY A 455 -23.17 -6.55 23.90
CA GLY A 455 -23.89 -7.53 24.72
C GLY A 455 -24.13 -8.87 24.03
N ARG A 456 -25.22 -9.55 24.40
CA ARG A 456 -25.56 -10.90 23.90
C ARG A 456 -25.72 -10.98 22.37
N ARG A 457 -26.04 -9.85 21.74
CA ARG A 457 -26.28 -9.70 20.29
C ARG A 457 -25.11 -8.99 19.58
N ILE A 458 -23.92 -8.98 20.17
CA ILE A 458 -22.68 -8.54 19.50
C ILE A 458 -22.47 -9.29 18.18
N CYS A 459 -21.85 -8.60 17.22
CA CYS A 459 -21.57 -9.11 15.88
C CYS A 459 -20.85 -10.45 15.92
N LEU A 460 -21.38 -11.43 15.19
CA LEU A 460 -20.80 -12.76 15.11
C LEU A 460 -19.51 -12.76 14.28
N GLY A 461 -19.47 -11.99 13.19
CA GLY A 461 -18.32 -11.89 12.29
C GLY A 461 -17.17 -10.99 12.75
N ARG A 462 -17.16 -10.52 14.01
CA ARG A 462 -16.12 -9.60 14.50
C ARG A 462 -14.71 -10.12 14.26
N HIS A 463 -14.46 -11.39 14.55
CA HIS A 463 -13.12 -11.97 14.38
C HIS A 463 -12.73 -12.10 12.90
N VAL A 464 -13.67 -12.44 12.02
CA VAL A 464 -13.44 -12.50 10.56
C VAL A 464 -13.09 -11.11 10.02
N ALA A 465 -13.87 -10.08 10.38
CA ALA A 465 -13.60 -8.72 9.96
C ALA A 465 -12.23 -8.20 10.46
N MET A 466 -11.86 -8.50 11.71
CA MET A 466 -10.55 -8.14 12.23
C MET A 466 -9.42 -8.85 11.48
N LEU A 467 -9.57 -10.15 11.19
CA LEU A 467 -8.65 -10.94 10.35
C LEU A 467 -8.42 -10.27 9.01
N GLU A 468 -9.49 -9.94 8.29
CA GLU A 468 -9.42 -9.27 7.00
C GLU A 468 -8.69 -7.91 7.09
N LEU A 469 -9.03 -7.07 8.08
CA LEU A 469 -8.43 -5.74 8.26
C LEU A 469 -6.93 -5.81 8.57
N LYS A 470 -6.53 -6.66 9.52
CA LYS A 470 -5.13 -6.82 9.94
C LYS A 470 -4.27 -7.53 8.90
N LYS A 471 -4.86 -8.24 7.93
CA LYS A 471 -4.12 -8.83 6.81
C LYS A 471 -4.00 -7.84 5.65
N LEU A 472 -5.12 -7.22 5.26
CA LEU A 472 -5.16 -6.31 4.11
C LEU A 472 -4.37 -5.02 4.34
N VAL A 473 -4.52 -4.38 5.50
CA VAL A 473 -3.88 -3.08 5.77
C VAL A 473 -2.35 -3.19 5.71
N PRO A 474 -1.69 -4.13 6.41
CA PRO A 474 -0.25 -4.32 6.28
C PRO A 474 0.19 -4.74 4.87
N ALA A 475 -0.53 -5.68 4.23
CA ALA A 475 -0.15 -6.17 2.90
C ALA A 475 -0.06 -5.02 1.88
N LEU A 476 -1.07 -4.16 1.83
CA LEU A 476 -1.09 -3.02 0.92
C LEU A 476 -0.14 -1.89 1.37
N ALA A 477 -0.02 -1.61 2.68
CA ALA A 477 0.85 -0.55 3.20
C ALA A 477 2.35 -0.85 3.00
N LEU A 478 2.70 -2.14 3.08
CA LEU A 478 4.03 -2.64 2.76
C LEU A 478 4.27 -2.69 1.26
N LYS A 479 3.29 -3.10 0.43
CA LYS A 479 3.48 -3.33 -1.01
C LYS A 479 3.38 -2.08 -1.90
N TYR A 480 2.58 -1.08 -1.53
CA TYR A 480 2.24 0.01 -2.44
C TYR A 480 2.47 1.39 -1.85
N GLN A 481 2.75 2.31 -2.76
CA GLN A 481 2.63 3.75 -2.58
C GLN A 481 1.43 4.24 -3.39
N PHE A 482 0.27 4.34 -2.73
CA PHE A 482 -0.89 5.03 -3.29
C PHE A 482 -0.73 6.54 -3.11
N ALA A 483 -1.15 7.31 -4.12
CA ALA A 483 -1.28 8.76 -4.04
C ALA A 483 -2.74 9.13 -4.29
N LEU A 484 -3.37 9.81 -3.32
CA LEU A 484 -4.72 10.31 -3.44
C LEU A 484 -4.74 11.46 -4.47
N VAL A 485 -5.59 11.35 -5.48
CA VAL A 485 -5.66 12.33 -6.58
C VAL A 485 -6.48 13.54 -6.17
N ASP A 486 -7.67 13.32 -5.61
CA ASP A 486 -8.55 14.39 -5.14
C ASP A 486 -9.40 13.92 -3.95
N ALA A 487 -9.09 14.46 -2.77
CA ALA A 487 -9.83 14.17 -1.54
C ALA A 487 -11.29 14.67 -1.58
N GLN A 488 -11.63 15.65 -2.42
CA GLN A 488 -12.98 16.22 -2.51
C GLN A 488 -13.97 15.30 -3.23
N ARG A 489 -13.49 14.30 -3.99
CA ARG A 489 -14.36 13.30 -4.62
C ARG A 489 -14.89 12.28 -3.62
N TYR A 490 -14.27 12.17 -2.45
CA TYR A 490 -14.73 11.30 -1.38
C TYR A 490 -16.13 11.71 -0.93
N LYS A 491 -17.07 10.78 -1.04
CA LYS A 491 -18.48 11.00 -0.69
C LYS A 491 -19.01 9.86 0.14
N VAL A 492 -19.96 10.19 1.00
CA VAL A 492 -20.60 9.23 1.88
C VAL A 492 -22.12 9.27 1.73
N GLU A 493 -22.77 8.10 1.76
CA GLU A 493 -24.24 7.99 1.73
C GLU A 493 -24.66 6.97 2.80
N ASN A 494 -25.52 7.38 3.74
CA ASN A 494 -26.10 6.52 4.77
C ASN A 494 -27.54 6.12 4.43
N ARG A 495 -27.72 4.84 4.10
CA ARG A 495 -29.02 4.19 3.91
C ARG A 495 -29.08 2.95 4.79
N TRP A 496 -28.95 3.12 6.11
CA TRP A 496 -28.63 2.07 7.08
C TRP A 496 -27.17 1.62 6.99
N PHE A 497 -26.71 1.10 5.84
CA PHE A 497 -25.28 1.01 5.55
C PHE A 497 -24.71 2.40 5.29
N PHE A 498 -23.54 2.68 5.86
CA PHE A 498 -22.81 3.91 5.67
C PHE A 498 -21.75 3.72 4.58
N ARG A 499 -22.11 3.99 3.33
CA ARG A 499 -21.26 3.74 2.16
C ARG A 499 -20.36 4.91 1.84
N GLN A 500 -19.23 4.59 1.21
CA GLN A 500 -18.18 5.52 0.80
C GLN A 500 -17.82 5.27 -0.67
N TYR A 501 -17.48 6.35 -1.37
CA TYR A 501 -17.19 6.38 -2.81
C TYR A 501 -16.04 7.36 -3.09
N GLY A 502 -15.35 7.20 -4.23
CA GLY A 502 -14.46 8.23 -4.78
C GLY A 502 -13.13 8.35 -4.04
N ILE A 503 -12.50 7.23 -3.70
CA ILE A 503 -11.10 7.22 -3.23
C ILE A 503 -10.22 7.04 -4.47
N ASP A 504 -10.16 8.09 -5.29
CA ASP A 504 -9.43 8.07 -6.56
C ASP A 504 -7.92 8.16 -6.30
N VAL A 505 -7.17 7.15 -6.73
CA VAL A 505 -5.73 7.05 -6.48
C VAL A 505 -4.95 6.71 -7.75
N THR A 506 -3.68 7.12 -7.78
CA THR A 506 -2.64 6.43 -8.56
C THR A 506 -1.84 5.51 -7.64
N VAL A 507 -1.18 4.50 -8.20
CA VAL A 507 -0.43 3.51 -7.42
C VAL A 507 0.93 3.25 -8.04
N LYS A 508 1.95 3.15 -7.20
CA LYS A 508 3.27 2.60 -7.54
C LYS A 508 3.64 1.52 -6.54
N HIS A 509 4.60 0.66 -6.90
CA HIS A 509 5.36 -0.03 -5.87
C HIS A 509 6.08 1.01 -5.00
N ARG A 510 6.09 0.80 -3.70
CA ARG A 510 6.93 1.59 -2.77
C ARG A 510 8.40 1.32 -3.12
N ALA A 511 9.24 2.34 -3.03
CA ALA A 511 10.68 2.13 -2.92
C ALA A 511 10.94 1.22 -1.69
N GLY A 512 11.51 0.04 -1.92
CA GLY A 512 11.70 -1.00 -0.91
C GLY A 512 10.48 -1.89 -0.57
N SER A 513 9.31 -1.71 -1.22
CA SER A 513 8.22 -2.73 -1.19
C SER A 513 8.38 -3.81 -2.25
N GLU A 514 9.10 -3.46 -3.30
CA GLU A 514 10.04 -4.39 -3.87
C GLU A 514 11.11 -4.61 -2.78
N THR A 515 10.95 -5.64 -1.97
CA THR A 515 11.70 -6.82 -2.35
C THR A 515 11.46 -7.17 -3.83
N GLU A 516 12.12 -6.54 -4.80
CA GLU A 516 13.49 -6.81 -5.22
C GLU A 516 14.55 -6.95 -4.11
N GLN A 517 14.30 -7.83 -3.13
CA GLN A 517 15.12 -9.01 -3.13
C GLN A 517 14.56 -9.72 -4.33
N ILE A 518 15.19 -9.50 -5.47
CA ILE A 518 15.06 -10.51 -6.48
C ILE A 518 15.61 -11.72 -5.73
N PRO A 519 14.78 -12.74 -5.40
CA PRO A 519 15.10 -13.69 -4.36
C PRO A 519 16.51 -14.15 -4.65
N PHE A 520 17.47 -13.75 -3.84
CA PHE A 520 18.83 -14.11 -4.19
C PHE A 520 18.84 -15.63 -4.05
N LEU A 521 19.42 -16.35 -5.02
CA LEU A 521 19.49 -17.82 -4.94
C LEU A 521 20.11 -18.27 -3.59
N THR A 522 20.89 -17.39 -2.97
CA THR A 522 21.43 -17.50 -1.62
C THR A 522 21.25 -16.19 -0.86
N ARG A 523 21.08 -16.21 0.48
CA ARG A 523 20.98 -14.99 1.30
C ARG A 523 22.26 -14.13 1.18
N PRO A 524 22.16 -12.81 0.89
CA PRO A 524 23.31 -11.91 0.90
C PRO A 524 23.95 -11.80 2.27
N LYS A 525 25.28 -11.69 2.30
CA LYS A 525 26.02 -11.25 3.49
C LYS A 525 25.86 -9.73 3.63
N THR A 526 25.80 -9.25 4.87
CA THR A 526 25.85 -7.81 5.13
C THR A 526 27.23 -7.26 4.75
N PRO A 527 27.35 -6.23 3.91
CA PRO A 527 28.63 -5.60 3.60
C PRO A 527 29.25 -4.98 4.86
N PRO A 528 30.58 -4.92 4.96
CA PRO A 528 31.25 -4.22 6.06
C PRO A 528 30.83 -2.75 6.14
N HIS A 529 30.84 -2.19 7.36
CA HIS A 529 30.55 -0.78 7.54
C HIS A 529 31.67 0.05 6.90
N LEU A 530 31.32 0.91 5.94
CA LEU A 530 32.30 1.66 5.16
C LEU A 530 33.03 2.76 5.96
N ASN A 531 32.55 3.14 7.15
CA ASN A 531 33.20 4.11 8.03
C ASN A 531 33.67 5.40 7.32
N ILE A 532 32.89 5.86 6.34
CA ILE A 532 33.17 7.09 5.59
C ILE A 532 33.12 8.25 6.59
N PRO A 533 34.14 9.14 6.63
CA PRO A 533 34.14 10.28 7.54
C PRO A 533 32.84 11.07 7.47
N SER A 534 32.31 11.49 8.61
CA SER A 534 31.09 12.29 8.64
C SER A 534 31.35 13.67 8.06
N SER A 535 30.44 14.14 7.21
CA SER A 535 30.45 15.50 6.68
C SER A 535 29.04 15.93 6.29
N THR A 536 28.78 17.22 6.33
CA THR A 536 27.56 17.85 5.79
C THR A 536 27.77 18.40 4.38
N ALA A 537 29.00 18.36 3.86
CA ALA A 537 29.32 18.83 2.52
C ALA A 537 28.91 17.78 1.47
N ILE A 538 28.40 18.26 0.34
CA ILE A 538 28.03 17.43 -0.82
C ILE A 538 28.62 18.05 -2.09
N VAL A 539 28.87 17.21 -3.08
CA VAL A 539 29.19 17.65 -4.44
C VAL A 539 28.05 17.35 -5.40
N THR A 540 27.94 18.15 -6.45
CA THR A 540 27.09 17.82 -7.60
C THR A 540 27.87 16.94 -8.57
N VAL A 541 27.35 15.76 -8.87
CA VAL A 541 27.95 14.83 -9.83
C VAL A 541 27.10 14.79 -11.10
N ARG A 542 27.74 14.98 -12.26
CA ARG A 542 27.13 14.82 -13.58
C ARG A 542 27.94 13.79 -14.37
N VAL A 543 27.26 12.77 -14.89
CA VAL A 543 27.89 11.72 -15.71
C VAL A 543 27.92 12.20 -17.15
N ILE A 544 29.09 12.33 -17.75
CA ILE A 544 29.28 12.74 -19.13
C ILE A 544 29.49 11.48 -19.98
N ASP A 545 28.65 11.29 -20.98
CA ASP A 545 28.96 10.38 -22.08
C ASP A 545 30.01 11.06 -22.96
N SER A 546 31.23 10.54 -23.00
CA SER A 546 32.33 11.13 -23.77
C SER A 546 32.14 11.04 -25.28
N THR A 547 31.04 10.44 -25.75
CA THR A 547 30.77 10.09 -27.16
C THR A 547 31.69 9.00 -27.70
N ALA A 548 32.62 8.49 -26.88
CA ALA A 548 33.44 7.35 -27.25
C ALA A 548 32.60 6.06 -27.27
N SER A 549 32.86 5.23 -28.27
CA SER A 549 32.39 3.84 -28.38
C SER A 549 33.59 2.95 -28.67
N LEU A 550 33.87 2.04 -27.74
CA LEU A 550 35.00 1.10 -27.80
C LEU A 550 34.48 -0.33 -27.88
N PHE A 551 35.07 -1.17 -28.72
CA PHE A 551 34.78 -2.62 -28.71
C PHE A 551 35.69 -3.33 -27.72
N LEU A 552 35.12 -4.00 -26.72
CA LEU A 552 35.89 -4.80 -25.76
C LEU A 552 35.92 -6.27 -26.19
N ASP A 553 37.11 -6.76 -26.53
CA ASP A 553 37.38 -8.17 -26.83
C ASP A 553 37.56 -8.98 -25.53
N PRO A 554 36.63 -9.86 -25.15
CA PRO A 554 36.58 -10.48 -23.83
C PRO A 554 37.92 -11.04 -23.30
N PRO A 555 38.73 -11.81 -24.05
CA PRO A 555 39.98 -12.39 -23.54
C PRO A 555 41.00 -11.35 -23.05
N LEU A 556 40.95 -10.12 -23.57
CA LEU A 556 41.83 -9.04 -23.14
C LEU A 556 41.43 -8.49 -21.77
N PHE A 557 40.12 -8.41 -21.50
CA PHE A 557 39.58 -7.66 -20.36
C PHE A 557 39.14 -8.56 -19.21
N TRP A 558 38.57 -9.73 -19.48
CA TRP A 558 38.04 -10.61 -18.45
C TRP A 558 38.03 -12.10 -18.83
N GLN A 559 37.88 -12.96 -17.83
CA GLN A 559 37.85 -14.42 -17.98
C GLN A 559 36.85 -15.06 -17.01
N PRO A 560 36.27 -16.24 -17.32
CA PRO A 560 36.41 -16.96 -18.59
C PRO A 560 35.58 -16.32 -19.71
N SER A 561 35.91 -16.65 -20.96
CA SER A 561 35.03 -16.35 -22.09
C SER A 561 33.72 -17.15 -21.96
N ILE A 562 32.61 -16.51 -22.32
CA ILE A 562 31.28 -17.14 -22.33
C ILE A 562 30.90 -17.46 -23.78
N GLN A 563 30.43 -18.67 -24.02
CA GLN A 563 29.98 -19.08 -25.35
C GLN A 563 28.81 -18.19 -25.81
N GLY A 564 28.95 -17.60 -27.00
CA GLY A 564 27.95 -16.68 -27.56
C GLY A 564 28.10 -15.21 -27.11
N PHE A 565 29.13 -14.89 -26.32
CA PHE A 565 29.51 -13.51 -25.98
C PHE A 565 30.87 -13.17 -26.60
N GLU A 566 30.85 -12.62 -27.81
CA GLU A 566 32.06 -12.31 -28.59
C GLU A 566 32.66 -10.93 -28.28
N GLY A 567 31.99 -10.13 -27.46
CA GLY A 567 32.40 -8.78 -27.08
C GLY A 567 31.24 -7.80 -27.08
N VAL A 568 31.51 -6.57 -26.67
CA VAL A 568 30.48 -5.52 -26.53
C VAL A 568 31.06 -4.16 -26.87
N HIS A 569 30.26 -3.32 -27.54
CA HIS A 569 30.56 -1.90 -27.68
C HIS A 569 30.15 -1.15 -26.43
N VAL A 570 31.11 -0.49 -25.79
CA VAL A 570 30.93 0.21 -24.52
C VAL A 570 31.14 1.72 -24.70
N PRO A 571 30.45 2.54 -23.90
CA PRO A 571 30.78 3.95 -23.79
C PRO A 571 32.07 4.12 -22.99
N THR A 572 32.48 5.37 -22.86
CA THR A 572 33.43 5.79 -21.83
C THR A 572 32.84 6.95 -21.04
N TYR A 573 32.40 6.71 -19.81
CA TYR A 573 31.86 7.76 -18.96
C TYR A 573 32.96 8.55 -18.26
N CYS A 574 32.82 9.87 -18.27
CA CYS A 574 33.60 10.81 -17.47
C CYS A 574 32.68 11.47 -16.44
N PHE A 575 33.25 12.13 -15.42
CA PHE A 575 32.43 12.76 -14.38
C PHE A 575 32.83 14.20 -14.17
N LEU A 576 31.85 15.10 -14.27
CA LEU A 576 31.99 16.47 -13.78
C LEU A 576 31.53 16.53 -12.32
N VAL A 577 32.46 16.85 -11.43
CA VAL A 577 32.23 16.99 -10.00
C VAL A 577 32.35 18.47 -9.63
N SER A 578 31.31 19.01 -9.00
CA SER A 578 31.23 20.43 -8.65
C SER A 578 31.00 20.63 -7.15
N SER A 579 31.87 21.40 -6.50
CA SER A 579 31.70 21.90 -5.13
C SER A 579 31.65 23.43 -5.16
N GLY A 580 30.44 23.99 -5.17
CA GLY A 580 30.24 25.42 -5.46
C GLY A 580 30.79 25.79 -6.85
N GLU A 581 31.70 26.76 -6.88
CA GLU A 581 32.37 27.26 -8.10
C GLU A 581 33.63 26.45 -8.49
N ARG A 582 33.98 25.41 -7.71
CA ARG A 582 35.13 24.55 -8.00
C ARG A 582 34.67 23.34 -8.80
N HIS A 583 35.26 23.15 -9.98
CA HIS A 583 34.85 22.13 -10.94
C HIS A 583 36.04 21.28 -11.34
N VAL A 584 35.92 19.97 -11.16
CA VAL A 584 36.94 19.00 -11.59
C VAL A 584 36.32 17.95 -12.51
N LEU A 585 37.13 17.48 -13.46
CA LEU A 585 36.79 16.35 -14.30
C LEU A 585 37.51 15.11 -13.78
N PHE A 586 36.78 14.04 -13.54
CA PHE A 586 37.34 12.71 -13.34
C PHE A 586 37.28 11.99 -14.69
N ASP A 587 38.47 11.85 -15.29
CA ASP A 587 38.75 11.41 -16.65
C ASP A 587 38.24 12.33 -17.78
N LEU A 588 38.80 12.12 -18.97
CA LEU A 588 38.45 12.80 -20.22
C LEU A 588 38.02 11.85 -21.35
N GLY A 589 37.97 10.55 -21.09
CA GLY A 589 37.60 9.56 -22.08
C GLY A 589 38.69 9.40 -23.16
N VAL A 590 38.26 9.15 -24.39
CA VAL A 590 39.15 9.07 -25.57
C VAL A 590 39.14 10.41 -26.30
N ARG A 591 40.29 10.88 -26.78
CA ARG A 591 40.34 12.08 -27.64
C ARG A 591 39.63 11.84 -28.98
N ARG A 592 38.94 12.85 -29.49
CA ARG A 592 38.24 12.79 -30.79
C ARG A 592 39.17 12.36 -31.92
N ASP A 593 40.37 12.89 -31.95
CA ASP A 593 41.42 12.61 -32.94
C ASP A 593 42.39 11.54 -32.44
N TRP A 594 41.88 10.42 -31.91
CA TRP A 594 42.66 9.36 -31.24
C TRP A 594 43.87 8.84 -32.03
N ASN A 595 43.88 8.98 -33.36
CA ASN A 595 45.04 8.67 -34.20
C ASN A 595 46.28 9.52 -33.90
N ASN A 596 46.11 10.67 -33.23
CA ASN A 596 47.14 11.60 -32.79
C ASN A 596 47.61 11.36 -31.35
N TYR A 597 47.17 10.29 -30.68
CA TYR A 597 47.89 9.80 -29.50
C TYR A 597 49.34 9.46 -29.87
N ALA A 598 50.18 9.23 -28.84
CA ALA A 598 51.53 8.71 -29.06
C ALA A 598 51.47 7.50 -30.01
N PRO A 599 52.42 7.35 -30.96
CA PRO A 599 52.32 6.35 -32.02
C PRO A 599 52.04 4.92 -31.51
N LYS A 600 52.64 4.56 -30.38
CA LYS A 600 52.45 3.26 -29.72
C LYS A 600 51.01 3.04 -29.24
N THR A 601 50.38 4.10 -28.71
CA THR A 601 48.98 4.09 -28.27
C THR A 601 48.01 4.06 -29.45
N ALA A 602 48.24 4.87 -30.48
CA ALA A 602 47.42 4.83 -31.69
C ALA A 602 47.49 3.45 -32.38
N ASP A 603 48.67 2.84 -32.41
CA ASP A 603 48.87 1.48 -32.91
C ASP A 603 48.22 0.41 -32.03
N LEU A 604 48.20 0.60 -30.71
CA LEU A 604 47.51 -0.29 -29.79
C LEU A 604 46.02 -0.27 -30.08
N ILE A 605 45.40 0.92 -30.14
CA ILE A 605 43.97 1.09 -30.44
C ILE A 605 43.60 0.37 -31.74
N ARG A 606 44.36 0.57 -32.83
CA ARG A 606 44.11 -0.08 -34.13
C ARG A 606 44.13 -1.61 -34.07
N ARG A 607 44.91 -2.19 -33.15
CA ARG A 607 45.10 -3.64 -33.04
C ARG A 607 44.10 -4.29 -32.09
N THR A 608 43.63 -3.57 -31.07
CA THR A 608 42.89 -4.17 -29.95
C THR A 608 41.42 -3.80 -29.88
N THR A 609 41.00 -2.71 -30.52
CA THR A 609 39.60 -2.26 -30.42
C THR A 609 39.11 -1.55 -31.68
N GLN A 610 37.78 -1.40 -31.77
CA GLN A 610 37.14 -0.47 -32.69
C GLN A 610 36.85 0.80 -31.90
N CYS A 611 37.38 1.94 -32.35
CA CYS A 611 37.27 3.21 -31.65
C CYS A 611 36.53 4.24 -32.51
N HIS A 612 35.42 4.76 -31.98
CA HIS A 612 34.68 5.88 -32.55
C HIS A 612 34.45 6.93 -31.47
N VAL A 613 34.70 8.20 -31.78
CA VAL A 613 34.55 9.33 -30.85
C VAL A 613 34.08 10.54 -31.65
N ASP A 614 33.01 11.18 -31.22
CA ASP A 614 32.47 12.35 -31.92
C ASP A 614 33.07 13.67 -31.42
N LYS A 615 33.33 13.79 -30.12
CA LYS A 615 33.70 15.05 -29.45
C LYS A 615 34.69 14.85 -28.31
N ASN A 616 35.54 15.85 -28.08
CA ASN A 616 36.30 15.98 -26.84
C ASN A 616 35.38 16.47 -25.70
N ILE A 617 35.73 16.17 -24.45
CA ILE A 617 34.95 16.63 -23.28
C ILE A 617 34.84 18.15 -23.20
N SER A 618 35.89 18.88 -23.55
CA SER A 618 35.88 20.35 -23.64
C SER A 618 34.80 20.87 -24.60
N GLU A 619 34.67 20.24 -25.77
CA GLU A 619 33.64 20.57 -26.76
C GLU A 619 32.24 20.27 -26.21
N ILE A 620 32.05 19.14 -25.52
CA ILE A 620 30.75 18.79 -24.89
C ILE A 620 30.36 19.83 -23.82
N LEU A 621 31.31 20.27 -23.00
CA LEU A 621 31.06 21.30 -21.98
C LEU A 621 30.70 22.65 -22.61
N ASP A 622 31.49 23.09 -23.58
CA ASP A 622 31.33 24.41 -24.19
C ASP A 622 30.05 24.50 -25.05
N GLU A 623 29.74 23.48 -25.85
CA GLU A 623 28.49 23.44 -26.63
C GLU A 623 27.26 23.42 -25.74
N GLN A 624 27.29 22.65 -24.65
CA GLN A 624 26.16 22.59 -23.72
C GLN A 624 25.96 23.91 -22.97
N ALA A 625 27.04 24.62 -22.66
CA ALA A 625 26.96 25.96 -22.10
C ALA A 625 26.33 26.93 -23.11
N ASP A 626 26.73 26.89 -24.37
CA ASP A 626 26.21 27.74 -25.45
C ASP A 626 24.73 27.49 -25.76
N ALA A 627 24.31 26.22 -25.81
CA ALA A 627 22.93 25.83 -26.08
C ALA A 627 21.93 26.26 -24.98
N SER A 628 22.40 26.49 -23.75
CA SER A 628 21.53 26.73 -22.60
C SER A 628 21.01 28.17 -22.46
N HIS A 629 21.60 29.14 -23.15
CA HIS A 629 21.39 30.60 -22.98
C HIS A 629 21.40 31.09 -21.51
N SER A 630 22.03 30.34 -20.61
CA SER A 630 22.03 30.61 -19.17
C SER A 630 23.44 30.95 -18.68
N ASN A 631 23.59 32.12 -18.05
CA ASN A 631 24.84 32.53 -17.38
C ASN A 631 25.03 31.65 -16.12
N GLY A 632 25.72 30.52 -16.25
CA GLY A 632 26.01 29.64 -15.11
C GLY A 632 26.30 28.17 -15.41
N GLN A 633 26.46 27.77 -16.68
CA GLN A 633 26.92 26.42 -17.03
C GLN A 633 28.45 26.33 -17.02
N VAL A 634 28.95 25.16 -16.61
CA VAL A 634 30.39 24.87 -16.51
C VAL A 634 30.96 24.67 -17.90
N ARG A 635 31.92 25.51 -18.28
CA ARG A 635 32.69 25.46 -19.52
C ARG A 635 34.04 24.80 -19.30
N SER A 636 34.74 24.50 -20.41
CA SER A 636 36.11 23.96 -20.37
C SER A 636 37.06 24.86 -19.56
N ASN A 637 36.91 26.18 -19.64
CA ASN A 637 37.72 27.16 -18.91
C ASN A 637 37.36 27.32 -17.42
N ASN A 638 36.29 26.68 -16.94
CA ASN A 638 35.93 26.66 -15.53
C ASN A 638 36.54 25.48 -14.78
N ILE A 639 37.18 24.55 -15.47
CA ILE A 639 37.74 23.33 -14.87
C ILE A 639 39.08 23.65 -14.19
N GLU A 640 39.11 23.52 -12.86
CA GLU A 640 40.32 23.76 -12.05
C GLU A 640 41.33 22.62 -12.19
N ALA A 641 40.85 21.38 -12.34
CA ALA A 641 41.70 20.22 -12.51
C ALA A 641 41.04 19.10 -13.32
N ILE A 642 41.89 18.37 -14.04
CA ILE A 642 41.59 17.09 -14.68
C ILE A 642 42.27 16.02 -13.86
N ILE A 643 41.50 15.04 -13.39
CA ILE A 643 41.99 13.90 -12.64
C ILE A 643 42.06 12.73 -13.61
N TRP A 644 43.27 12.29 -13.93
CA TRP A 644 43.45 11.02 -14.60
C TRP A 644 43.35 9.92 -13.55
N SER A 645 42.29 9.12 -13.62
CA SER A 645 42.20 7.89 -12.85
C SER A 645 43.40 7.00 -13.12
N HIS A 646 43.88 6.98 -14.36
CA HIS A 646 45.12 6.39 -14.82
C HIS A 646 45.47 6.85 -16.25
N HIS A 647 46.60 6.38 -16.78
CA HIS A 647 47.21 6.92 -18.01
C HIS A 647 46.83 6.18 -19.31
N HIS A 648 45.77 5.37 -19.33
CA HIS A 648 45.33 4.71 -20.55
C HIS A 648 44.53 5.64 -21.48
N PHE A 649 44.56 5.33 -22.77
CA PHE A 649 44.06 6.17 -23.85
C PHE A 649 42.57 6.50 -23.75
N ASP A 650 41.81 5.65 -23.07
CA ASP A 650 40.39 5.74 -22.83
C ASP A 650 40.02 6.55 -21.58
N HIS A 651 41.00 7.12 -20.89
CA HIS A 651 40.73 8.00 -19.74
C HIS A 651 41.42 9.36 -19.85
N ILE A 652 42.51 9.44 -20.61
CA ILE A 652 43.34 10.65 -20.66
C ILE A 652 42.82 11.76 -21.57
N GLY A 653 42.00 11.43 -22.58
CA GLY A 653 41.44 12.38 -23.54
C GLY A 653 42.48 13.28 -24.20
N ASP A 654 42.14 14.56 -24.39
CA ASP A 654 43.04 15.61 -24.88
C ASP A 654 43.08 16.81 -23.92
N PRO A 655 44.03 16.82 -22.96
CA PRO A 655 44.21 17.92 -22.02
C PRO A 655 44.58 19.25 -22.70
N SER A 656 45.08 19.23 -23.95
CA SER A 656 45.46 20.45 -24.68
C SER A 656 44.26 21.34 -25.01
N THR A 657 43.06 20.76 -25.00
CA THR A 657 41.80 21.48 -25.20
C THR A 657 41.32 22.27 -23.98
N PHE A 658 42.04 22.18 -22.85
CA PHE A 658 41.79 22.95 -21.64
C PHE A 658 42.91 23.99 -21.43
N PRO A 659 42.62 25.10 -20.73
CA PRO A 659 43.64 26.10 -20.40
C PRO A 659 44.87 25.49 -19.71
N ALA A 660 46.04 26.07 -19.94
CA ALA A 660 47.27 25.64 -19.27
C ALA A 660 47.23 25.84 -17.73
N SER A 661 46.27 26.61 -17.22
CA SER A 661 46.02 26.76 -15.79
C SER A 661 45.28 25.58 -15.16
N THR A 662 44.70 24.67 -15.95
CA THR A 662 44.03 23.48 -15.43
C THR A 662 45.08 22.47 -14.96
N THR A 663 45.10 22.17 -13.67
CA THR A 663 46.05 21.21 -13.08
C THR A 663 45.74 19.79 -13.54
N LEU A 664 46.78 19.02 -13.88
CA LEU A 664 46.65 17.59 -14.12
C LEU A 664 46.94 16.82 -12.84
N VAL A 665 45.95 16.12 -12.32
CA VAL A 665 46.05 15.33 -11.09
C VAL A 665 46.20 13.86 -11.44
N VAL A 666 47.23 13.21 -10.92
CA VAL A 666 47.56 11.81 -11.23
C VAL A 666 47.84 11.03 -9.95
N GLY A 667 47.71 9.70 -10.01
CA GLY A 667 48.03 8.84 -8.87
C GLY A 667 49.54 8.58 -8.70
N PRO A 668 49.93 7.94 -7.58
CA PRO A 668 51.33 7.69 -7.26
C PRO A 668 52.10 6.95 -8.36
N GLY A 669 53.29 7.43 -8.70
CA GLY A 669 54.21 6.84 -9.68
C GLY A 669 53.92 7.21 -11.14
N VAL A 670 52.76 7.79 -11.46
CA VAL A 670 52.38 8.11 -12.84
C VAL A 670 53.36 9.10 -13.45
N SER A 671 53.83 10.11 -12.70
CA SER A 671 54.71 11.12 -13.28
C SER A 671 56.02 10.53 -13.79
N GLN A 672 56.59 9.60 -13.00
CA GLN A 672 57.81 8.88 -13.33
C GLN A 672 57.60 7.86 -14.47
N ASP A 673 56.45 7.21 -14.51
CA ASP A 673 56.13 6.19 -15.51
C ASP A 673 55.84 6.80 -16.89
N CYS A 674 55.13 7.94 -16.91
CA CYS A 674 54.60 8.57 -18.11
C CYS A 674 55.52 9.60 -18.75
N TRP A 675 56.27 10.40 -17.98
CA TRP A 675 57.07 11.50 -18.54
C TRP A 675 58.58 11.32 -18.38
N PRO A 676 59.39 11.73 -19.38
CA PRO A 676 58.99 12.43 -20.62
C PRO A 676 58.14 11.57 -21.58
N GLY A 677 57.18 12.21 -22.25
CA GLY A 677 56.23 11.60 -23.18
C GLY A 677 56.75 11.59 -24.61
N TYR A 678 55.90 11.25 -25.58
CA TYR A 678 56.22 11.38 -27.00
C TYR A 678 56.09 12.85 -27.44
N PRO A 679 57.02 13.40 -28.25
CA PRO A 679 58.09 12.71 -28.97
C PRO A 679 59.43 12.57 -28.23
N THR A 680 59.61 13.15 -27.03
CA THR A 680 60.90 13.08 -26.30
C THR A 680 61.33 11.63 -26.00
N ARG A 681 60.38 10.78 -25.62
CA ARG A 681 60.56 9.34 -25.45
C ARG A 681 59.74 8.60 -26.51
N SER A 682 60.43 7.91 -27.42
CA SER A 682 59.82 7.30 -28.60
C SER A 682 58.88 6.12 -28.31
N ASP A 683 59.06 5.44 -27.18
CA ASP A 683 58.24 4.31 -26.73
C ASP A 683 57.19 4.67 -25.66
N ALA A 684 57.02 5.97 -25.38
CA ALA A 684 56.01 6.47 -24.46
C ALA A 684 54.58 6.23 -24.96
N MET A 685 53.66 6.04 -24.02
CA MET A 685 52.22 5.87 -24.29
C MET A 685 51.45 7.20 -24.24
N VAL A 686 51.99 8.21 -23.57
CA VAL A 686 51.42 9.57 -23.45
C VAL A 686 52.24 10.59 -24.24
N LEU A 687 51.72 11.81 -24.40
CA LEU A 687 52.39 12.90 -25.11
C LEU A 687 53.09 13.85 -24.12
N ASP A 688 54.16 14.49 -24.57
CA ASP A 688 54.75 15.65 -23.85
C ASP A 688 53.76 16.82 -23.78
N GLU A 689 52.91 16.95 -24.81
CA GLU A 689 51.92 18.03 -24.90
C GLU A 689 50.84 17.93 -23.81
N ASP A 690 50.58 16.73 -23.28
CA ASP A 690 49.56 16.49 -22.24
C ASP A 690 49.84 17.34 -20.99
N ILE A 691 51.12 17.53 -20.64
CA ILE A 691 51.55 18.30 -19.45
C ILE A 691 52.12 19.67 -19.77
N LYS A 692 52.24 20.02 -21.05
CA LYS A 692 52.97 21.22 -21.46
C LYS A 692 52.32 22.48 -20.89
N GLY A 693 53.10 23.20 -20.09
CA GLY A 693 52.68 24.44 -19.45
C GLY A 693 51.67 24.26 -18.30
N ARG A 694 51.40 23.03 -17.86
CA ARG A 694 50.48 22.70 -16.77
C ARG A 694 51.21 22.21 -15.54
N GLU A 695 50.62 22.44 -14.37
CA GLU A 695 51.03 21.78 -13.15
C GLU A 695 50.60 20.31 -13.18
N VAL A 696 51.51 19.39 -12.84
CA VAL A 696 51.19 17.97 -12.62
C VAL A 696 51.26 17.71 -11.12
N ARG A 697 50.12 17.37 -10.52
CA ARG A 697 49.97 17.08 -9.09
C ARG A 697 49.80 15.58 -8.88
N GLU A 698 50.83 14.95 -8.35
CA GLU A 698 50.77 13.55 -7.96
C GLU A 698 50.19 13.40 -6.55
N ILE A 699 49.16 12.55 -6.41
CA ILE A 699 48.51 12.29 -5.12
C ILE A 699 49.39 11.43 -4.23
N ASN A 700 49.45 11.77 -2.94
CA ASN A 700 50.11 10.98 -1.91
C ASN A 700 49.12 10.60 -0.82
N PHE A 701 48.67 9.34 -0.82
CA PHE A 701 47.71 8.80 0.15
C PHE A 701 48.24 8.70 1.59
N GLY A 702 49.56 8.84 1.81
CA GLY A 702 50.16 8.86 3.15
C GLY A 702 50.06 10.21 3.85
N VAL A 703 49.78 11.29 3.12
CA VAL A 703 49.67 12.64 3.68
C VAL A 703 48.22 12.87 4.13
N ARG A 704 48.01 13.04 5.44
CA ARG A 704 46.68 13.10 6.10
C ARG A 704 45.86 11.84 5.80
N PRO A 705 46.25 10.67 6.34
CA PRO A 705 45.63 9.41 5.99
C PRO A 705 44.14 9.40 6.32
N VAL A 706 43.31 9.25 5.29
CA VAL A 706 41.87 9.05 5.41
C VAL A 706 41.55 7.66 4.87
N LYS A 707 40.56 6.99 5.47
CA LYS A 707 40.04 5.72 4.98
C LYS A 707 38.60 5.88 4.54
N VAL A 708 38.27 5.25 3.43
CA VAL A 708 36.89 5.08 2.94
C VAL A 708 36.70 3.58 2.73
N GLY A 709 36.03 2.94 3.68
CA GLY A 709 35.96 1.49 3.79
C GLY A 709 37.38 0.89 3.81
N PRO A 710 37.68 -0.05 2.91
CA PRO A 710 39.01 -0.67 2.82
C PRO A 710 40.04 0.12 1.98
N PHE A 711 39.68 1.30 1.46
CA PHE A 711 40.55 2.12 0.61
C PHE A 711 41.31 3.16 1.43
N ASP A 712 42.59 3.34 1.13
CA ASP A 712 43.28 4.60 1.40
C ASP A 712 42.67 5.69 0.52
N ALA A 713 42.38 6.84 1.12
CA ALA A 713 41.61 7.88 0.49
C ALA A 713 42.30 9.25 0.65
N PHE A 714 42.15 10.08 -0.37
CA PHE A 714 42.56 11.47 -0.39
C PHE A 714 41.32 12.35 -0.56
N ASP A 715 41.01 13.18 0.42
CA ASP A 715 39.88 14.12 0.38
C ASP A 715 40.27 15.35 -0.46
N TYR A 716 39.74 15.42 -1.68
CA TYR A 716 40.19 16.40 -2.67
C TYR A 716 39.78 17.83 -2.32
N PHE A 717 38.55 18.01 -1.83
CA PHE A 717 38.02 19.32 -1.43
C PHE A 717 38.32 19.67 0.04
N GLU A 718 38.87 18.72 0.81
CA GLU A 718 39.16 18.85 2.25
C GLU A 718 37.90 19.13 3.11
N ASP A 719 36.72 18.76 2.60
CA ASP A 719 35.42 18.97 3.25
C ASP A 719 34.63 17.66 3.44
N GLY A 720 35.17 16.52 3.02
CA GLY A 720 34.55 15.20 3.11
C GLY A 720 33.46 14.91 2.07
N SER A 721 33.41 15.69 0.99
CA SER A 721 32.43 15.54 -0.09
C SER A 721 32.94 14.76 -1.30
N PHE A 722 34.26 14.70 -1.54
CA PHE A 722 34.83 13.99 -2.70
C PHE A 722 36.20 13.36 -2.37
N TYR A 723 36.28 12.04 -2.49
CA TYR A 723 37.47 11.26 -2.18
C TYR A 723 38.04 10.60 -3.44
N LEU A 724 39.34 10.73 -3.65
CA LEU A 724 40.11 9.85 -4.52
C LEU A 724 40.56 8.64 -3.72
N LEU A 725 40.53 7.45 -4.31
CA LEU A 725 40.73 6.17 -3.63
C LEU A 725 41.87 5.40 -4.30
N ASP A 726 42.81 4.91 -3.50
CA ASP A 726 43.94 4.10 -3.96
C ASP A 726 43.47 2.70 -4.40
N SER A 727 43.58 2.41 -5.69
CA SER A 727 42.98 1.22 -6.32
C SER A 727 43.96 0.53 -7.28
N PRO A 728 45.09 0.01 -6.78
CA PRO A 728 46.17 -0.52 -7.60
C PRO A 728 45.77 -1.81 -8.36
N GLY A 729 46.56 -2.15 -9.38
CA GLY A 729 46.49 -3.43 -10.08
C GLY A 729 46.32 -3.32 -11.59
N HIS A 730 45.50 -2.37 -12.05
CA HIS A 730 45.25 -2.12 -13.47
C HIS A 730 46.40 -1.39 -14.17
N SER A 731 46.93 -0.35 -13.54
CA SER A 731 48.05 0.44 -14.05
C SER A 731 48.72 1.21 -12.92
N VAL A 732 49.91 1.75 -13.18
CA VAL A 732 50.64 2.58 -12.23
C VAL A 732 49.77 3.76 -11.81
N GLY A 733 49.61 3.94 -10.50
CA GLY A 733 48.83 5.01 -9.90
C GLY A 733 47.33 4.96 -10.19
N HIS A 734 46.75 3.80 -10.50
CA HIS A 734 45.31 3.70 -10.76
C HIS A 734 44.46 4.10 -9.54
N MET A 735 43.54 5.04 -9.76
CA MET A 735 42.63 5.58 -8.75
C MET A 735 41.16 5.43 -9.16
N THR A 736 40.30 5.28 -8.16
CA THR A 736 38.84 5.41 -8.28
C THR A 736 38.38 6.60 -7.44
N ALA A 737 37.09 6.95 -7.49
CA ALA A 737 36.59 8.07 -6.68
C ALA A 737 35.23 7.78 -6.03
N LEU A 738 34.97 8.44 -4.91
CA LEU A 738 33.71 8.40 -4.19
C LEU A 738 33.24 9.82 -3.85
N ALA A 739 32.04 10.17 -4.32
CA ALA A 739 31.42 11.47 -4.12
C ALA A 739 30.21 11.38 -3.21
N ARG A 740 30.14 12.18 -2.15
CA ARG A 740 28.93 12.36 -1.33
C ARG A 740 27.97 13.29 -2.04
N VAL A 741 26.76 12.81 -2.32
CA VAL A 741 25.78 13.55 -3.13
C VAL A 741 24.54 14.01 -2.37
N THR A 742 24.30 13.45 -1.17
CA THR A 742 23.24 13.88 -0.24
C THR A 742 23.69 13.71 1.21
N THR A 743 23.22 14.57 2.11
CA THR A 743 23.42 14.49 3.58
C THR A 743 22.11 14.74 4.33
N GLY A 744 21.90 14.08 5.48
CA GLY A 744 20.93 14.56 6.50
C GLY A 744 19.42 14.39 6.22
N GLY A 745 18.99 13.42 5.39
CA GLY A 745 17.56 13.08 5.20
C GLY A 745 17.10 11.82 5.94
N LEU A 746 15.80 11.46 5.82
CA LEU A 746 15.20 10.21 6.35
C LEU A 746 15.95 8.93 5.92
N ASP A 747 16.68 9.00 4.81
CA ASP A 747 17.41 7.87 4.22
C ASP A 747 18.92 7.87 4.60
N GLY A 748 19.47 8.92 5.21
CA GLY A 748 20.90 9.07 5.49
C GLY A 748 21.75 9.51 4.27
N ASP A 749 23.07 9.52 4.43
CA ASP A 749 24.01 9.94 3.38
C ASP A 749 24.01 8.99 2.18
N SER A 750 24.20 9.52 0.97
CA SER A 750 24.34 8.71 -0.24
C SER A 750 25.51 9.15 -1.11
N PHE A 751 26.07 8.19 -1.85
CA PHE A 751 27.33 8.34 -2.56
C PHE A 751 27.27 7.80 -3.99
N VAL A 752 28.09 8.36 -4.87
CA VAL A 752 28.35 7.87 -6.22
C VAL A 752 29.81 7.45 -6.29
N PHE A 753 30.06 6.19 -6.66
CA PHE A 753 31.39 5.64 -6.87
C PHE A 753 31.72 5.60 -8.37
N MET A 754 32.88 6.13 -8.73
CA MET A 754 33.40 6.24 -10.09
C MET A 754 34.51 5.21 -10.25
N GLY A 755 34.21 4.12 -10.96
CA GLY A 755 35.04 2.92 -10.94
C GLY A 755 36.24 2.90 -11.89
N ALA A 756 36.36 3.88 -12.80
CA ALA A 756 37.37 3.89 -13.86
C ALA A 756 37.50 2.49 -14.49
N ASP A 757 38.73 1.98 -14.59
CA ASP A 757 39.09 0.67 -15.12
C ASP A 757 39.43 -0.35 -14.05
N ALA A 758 38.95 -0.16 -12.81
CA ALA A 758 39.05 -1.21 -11.81
C ALA A 758 38.40 -2.53 -12.29
N CYS A 759 37.41 -2.41 -13.19
CA CYS A 759 37.01 -3.46 -14.12
C CYS A 759 36.18 -2.89 -15.29
N HIS A 760 36.30 -3.53 -16.46
CA HIS A 760 35.65 -3.07 -17.70
C HIS A 760 34.25 -3.63 -17.93
N HIS A 761 33.79 -4.54 -17.05
CA HIS A 761 32.47 -5.15 -17.17
C HIS A 761 31.83 -5.36 -15.79
N PRO A 762 30.55 -4.98 -15.57
CA PRO A 762 29.90 -5.15 -14.26
C PRO A 762 29.85 -6.61 -13.77
N GLY A 763 29.92 -7.57 -14.71
CA GLY A 763 30.06 -9.01 -14.43
C GLY A 763 31.32 -9.43 -13.67
N VAL A 764 32.35 -8.56 -13.57
CA VAL A 764 33.52 -8.77 -12.69
C VAL A 764 33.18 -8.47 -11.22
N LEU A 765 32.26 -7.54 -10.98
CA LEU A 765 31.78 -7.19 -9.64
C LEU A 765 30.63 -8.09 -9.19
N ARG A 766 29.75 -8.46 -10.13
CA ARG A 766 28.44 -9.05 -9.84
C ARG A 766 28.28 -10.42 -10.49
N PRO A 767 27.67 -11.40 -9.81
CA PRO A 767 27.27 -11.34 -8.40
C PRO A 767 28.47 -11.34 -7.43
N SER A 768 28.19 -11.12 -6.15
CA SER A 768 29.14 -11.17 -5.03
C SER A 768 28.49 -11.79 -3.79
N GLU A 769 29.25 -12.00 -2.71
CA GLU A 769 28.69 -12.47 -1.43
C GLU A 769 27.71 -11.44 -0.81
N TYR A 770 27.89 -10.15 -1.12
CA TYR A 770 27.03 -9.05 -0.64
C TYR A 770 25.84 -8.79 -1.59
N LEU A 771 25.97 -9.22 -2.85
CA LEU A 771 24.94 -9.09 -3.89
C LEU A 771 24.92 -10.37 -4.74
N PRO A 772 24.32 -11.45 -4.23
CA PRO A 772 24.24 -12.70 -4.97
C PRO A 772 23.39 -12.54 -6.24
N ILE A 773 23.30 -13.58 -7.06
CA ILE A 773 22.51 -13.52 -8.28
C ILE A 773 21.00 -13.56 -7.94
N PRO A 774 20.22 -12.66 -8.54
CA PRO A 774 18.77 -12.66 -8.56
C PRO A 774 18.16 -13.99 -9.05
N ALA A 775 17.13 -14.53 -8.40
CA ALA A 775 16.42 -15.74 -8.85
C ALA A 775 15.78 -15.60 -10.25
N ARG A 776 15.55 -14.38 -10.73
CA ARG A 776 15.05 -14.14 -12.10
C ARG A 776 16.12 -14.38 -13.17
N ILE A 777 17.39 -14.40 -12.80
CA ILE A 777 18.51 -14.63 -13.70
C ILE A 777 18.92 -16.08 -13.53
N ASN A 778 18.57 -16.89 -14.52
CA ASN A 778 18.95 -18.29 -14.52
C ASN A 778 20.46 -18.40 -14.75
N ARG A 779 21.17 -19.05 -13.83
CA ARG A 779 22.60 -19.36 -13.96
C ARG A 779 22.87 -20.70 -13.30
N ASN A 780 23.49 -21.60 -14.04
CA ASN A 780 24.14 -22.77 -13.47
C ASN A 780 25.46 -22.34 -12.80
N GLY A 781 25.53 -22.32 -11.47
CA GLY A 781 26.75 -21.97 -10.73
C GLY A 781 26.52 -21.35 -9.36
N ASP A 782 27.62 -20.92 -8.74
CA ASP A 782 27.59 -20.25 -7.43
C ASP A 782 26.96 -18.86 -7.54
N ALA A 783 25.84 -18.68 -6.84
CA ALA A 783 25.08 -17.44 -6.80
C ALA A 783 25.89 -16.24 -6.30
N THR A 784 27.01 -16.44 -5.62
CA THR A 784 27.82 -15.39 -5.00
C THR A 784 29.13 -15.10 -5.74
N LYS A 785 29.46 -15.88 -6.78
CA LYS A 785 30.69 -15.69 -7.56
C LYS A 785 30.41 -14.90 -8.82
N SER A 786 31.20 -13.86 -9.05
CA SER A 786 31.11 -13.00 -10.24
C SER A 786 31.08 -13.80 -11.54
N PHE A 787 30.47 -13.23 -12.59
CA PHE A 787 30.46 -13.88 -13.91
C PHE A 787 31.88 -13.99 -14.46
N PHE A 788 32.68 -12.97 -14.18
CA PHE A 788 34.04 -12.86 -14.65
C PHE A 788 35.01 -12.54 -13.52
N ASP A 789 36.27 -12.79 -13.81
CA ASP A 789 37.44 -12.27 -13.13
C ASP A 789 38.22 -11.40 -14.12
N VAL A 790 39.08 -10.53 -13.61
CA VAL A 790 39.94 -9.69 -14.45
C VAL A 790 40.94 -10.55 -15.23
N SER A 791 41.26 -10.15 -16.46
CA SER A 791 42.24 -10.84 -17.29
C SER A 791 43.67 -10.44 -16.93
N PRO A 792 44.64 -11.39 -16.85
CA PRO A 792 46.04 -11.05 -16.64
C PRO A 792 46.68 -10.28 -17.81
N VAL A 793 45.99 -10.17 -18.94
CA VAL A 793 46.50 -9.47 -20.13
C VAL A 793 46.52 -7.96 -19.93
N LEU A 794 45.47 -7.39 -19.35
CA LEU A 794 45.35 -5.95 -19.10
C LEU A 794 45.66 -5.55 -17.65
N PHE A 795 45.70 -6.49 -16.71
CA PHE A 795 45.98 -6.21 -15.31
C PHE A 795 47.37 -6.74 -14.93
N PRO A 796 48.44 -5.91 -15.03
CA PRO A 796 49.82 -6.33 -14.84
C PRO A 796 50.11 -6.83 -13.42
N ASP A 797 49.43 -6.27 -12.40
CA ASP A 797 49.41 -6.82 -11.04
C ASP A 797 48.02 -7.38 -10.74
N LEU A 798 47.84 -8.63 -11.16
CA LEU A 798 46.58 -9.36 -11.01
C LEU A 798 46.15 -9.52 -9.55
N ALA A 799 47.09 -9.62 -8.61
CA ALA A 799 46.79 -9.79 -7.19
C ALA A 799 46.22 -8.49 -6.60
N ALA A 800 46.88 -7.36 -6.86
CA ALA A 800 46.38 -6.05 -6.47
C ALA A 800 45.03 -5.73 -7.15
N ALA A 801 44.88 -6.07 -8.43
CA ALA A 801 43.64 -5.84 -9.18
C ALA A 801 42.46 -6.61 -8.58
N ARG A 802 42.64 -7.89 -8.26
CA ARG A 802 41.62 -8.71 -7.59
C ARG A 802 41.27 -8.18 -6.20
N GLU A 803 42.26 -7.68 -5.46
CA GLU A 803 42.01 -7.06 -4.15
C GLU A 803 41.22 -5.76 -4.31
N THR A 804 41.56 -4.91 -5.30
CA THR A 804 40.76 -3.73 -5.65
C THR A 804 39.32 -4.10 -6.00
N VAL A 805 39.10 -5.09 -6.87
CA VAL A 805 37.77 -5.61 -7.21
C VAL A 805 37.02 -6.10 -5.96
N ARG A 806 37.70 -6.82 -5.05
CA ARG A 806 37.12 -7.31 -3.79
C ARG A 806 36.66 -6.14 -2.91
N LYS A 807 37.47 -5.10 -2.78
CA LYS A 807 37.12 -3.87 -2.06
C LYS A 807 35.93 -3.14 -2.68
N ILE A 808 35.85 -3.06 -4.01
CA ILE A 808 34.70 -2.46 -4.72
C ILE A 808 33.43 -3.26 -4.49
N LYS A 809 33.49 -4.60 -4.37
CA LYS A 809 32.32 -5.43 -4.04
C LYS A 809 31.70 -5.06 -2.69
N GLU A 810 32.49 -4.60 -1.71
CA GLU A 810 31.95 -4.09 -0.44
C GLU A 810 31.17 -2.78 -0.64
N LEU A 811 31.73 -1.85 -1.43
CA LEU A 811 31.06 -0.60 -1.81
C LEU A 811 29.78 -0.86 -2.59
N ASP A 812 29.82 -1.73 -3.61
CA ASP A 812 28.65 -2.08 -4.41
C ASP A 812 27.55 -2.71 -3.54
N GLY A 813 27.94 -3.55 -2.57
CA GLY A 813 27.04 -4.14 -1.58
C GLY A 813 26.33 -3.12 -0.70
N ALA A 814 26.96 -1.98 -0.39
CA ALA A 814 26.40 -0.97 0.50
C ALA A 814 25.17 -0.25 -0.11
N ASP A 815 24.09 -0.13 0.67
CA ASP A 815 22.81 0.39 0.20
C ASP A 815 22.79 1.89 -0.10
N ASN A 816 23.82 2.61 0.32
CA ASN A 816 23.99 4.03 0.13
C ASN A 816 25.04 4.40 -0.92
N VAL A 817 25.54 3.44 -1.71
CA VAL A 817 26.51 3.69 -2.79
C VAL A 817 25.94 3.24 -4.13
N LEU A 818 25.99 4.12 -5.13
CA LEU A 818 25.77 3.79 -6.54
C LEU A 818 27.12 3.65 -7.25
N VAL A 819 27.42 2.44 -7.73
CA VAL A 819 28.64 2.14 -8.51
C VAL A 819 28.37 2.36 -10.00
N ILE A 820 29.20 3.20 -10.63
CA ILE A 820 29.21 3.45 -12.08
C ILE A 820 30.62 3.12 -12.60
N LEU A 821 30.70 2.17 -13.52
CA LEU A 821 31.94 1.84 -14.23
C LEU A 821 32.02 2.64 -15.53
N ALA A 822 33.23 3.00 -15.97
CA ALA A 822 33.42 3.82 -17.17
C ALA A 822 32.80 3.19 -18.42
N HIS A 823 32.87 1.87 -18.51
CA HIS A 823 32.47 1.08 -19.68
C HIS A 823 31.12 0.35 -19.53
N ASP A 824 30.27 0.74 -18.58
CA ASP A 824 28.95 0.12 -18.42
C ASP A 824 27.93 0.66 -19.45
N GLY A 825 27.91 0.04 -20.64
CA GLY A 825 26.94 0.39 -21.67
C GLY A 825 25.48 0.12 -21.27
N SER A 826 25.25 -0.81 -20.35
CA SER A 826 23.91 -1.27 -19.99
C SER A 826 23.06 -0.20 -19.29
N ILE A 827 23.71 0.80 -18.68
CA ILE A 827 23.02 1.85 -17.92
C ILE A 827 22.81 3.15 -18.70
N LYS A 828 23.35 3.28 -19.92
CA LYS A 828 23.40 4.53 -20.71
C LYS A 828 22.03 5.22 -20.83
N ASN A 829 20.99 4.43 -21.09
CA ASN A 829 19.62 4.93 -21.29
C ASN A 829 18.79 4.97 -19.99
N HIS A 830 19.38 4.61 -18.85
CA HIS A 830 18.68 4.45 -17.57
C HIS A 830 19.13 5.45 -16.51
N ILE A 831 20.22 6.18 -16.74
CA ILE A 831 20.73 7.22 -15.84
C ILE A 831 20.55 8.63 -16.44
N ASN A 832 20.60 9.66 -15.61
CA ASN A 832 20.68 11.03 -16.11
C ASN A 832 22.12 11.29 -16.58
N LEU A 833 22.29 11.63 -17.86
CA LEU A 833 23.55 12.12 -18.39
C LEU A 833 23.60 13.67 -18.31
N PHE A 834 24.82 14.21 -18.37
CA PHE A 834 25.12 15.63 -18.44
C PHE A 834 24.23 16.31 -19.51
N PRO A 835 23.63 17.48 -19.21
CA PRO A 835 23.91 18.40 -18.09
C PRO A 835 23.24 18.08 -16.75
N LYS A 836 22.42 17.02 -16.66
CA LYS A 836 21.66 16.71 -15.45
C LYS A 836 22.55 16.03 -14.40
N SER A 837 22.29 16.32 -13.12
CA SER A 837 22.97 15.65 -12.01
C SER A 837 22.40 14.27 -11.74
N ILE A 838 23.23 13.41 -11.15
CA ILE A 838 22.83 12.09 -10.65
C ILE A 838 22.61 12.06 -9.13
N ASN A 839 22.74 13.18 -8.42
CA ASN A 839 22.64 13.27 -6.96
C ASN A 839 21.39 12.62 -6.35
N ASN A 840 20.25 12.65 -7.05
CA ASN A 840 18.99 12.06 -6.59
C ASN A 840 18.78 10.59 -7.00
N TRP A 841 19.85 9.87 -7.31
CA TRP A 841 19.79 8.48 -7.78
C TRP A 841 19.04 7.56 -6.82
N ARG A 842 19.17 7.79 -5.50
CA ARG A 842 18.57 6.95 -4.46
C ARG A 842 17.06 7.09 -4.44
N ALA A 843 16.56 8.33 -4.46
CA ALA A 843 15.13 8.64 -4.58
C ALA A 843 14.52 8.12 -5.90
N LYS A 844 15.32 8.03 -6.97
CA LYS A 844 14.93 7.48 -8.27
C LYS A 844 15.03 5.95 -8.37
N GLY A 845 15.54 5.26 -7.34
CA GLY A 845 15.74 3.81 -7.38
C GLY A 845 16.74 3.35 -8.45
N LEU A 846 17.67 4.22 -8.89
CA LEU A 846 18.55 3.88 -10.01
C LEU A 846 19.37 2.63 -9.74
N ARG A 847 19.93 2.51 -8.51
CA ARG A 847 20.72 1.35 -8.08
C ARG A 847 19.99 0.01 -8.29
N SER A 848 18.72 -0.11 -7.90
CA SER A 848 17.99 -1.37 -8.09
C SER A 848 17.66 -1.61 -9.57
N SER A 849 17.20 -0.56 -10.27
CA SER A 849 16.76 -0.66 -11.66
C SER A 849 17.89 -0.95 -12.68
N THR A 850 19.13 -0.56 -12.40
CA THR A 850 20.23 -0.66 -13.38
C THR A 850 21.21 -1.80 -13.13
N ARG A 851 21.29 -2.28 -11.89
CA ARG A 851 22.38 -3.13 -11.40
C ARG A 851 22.62 -4.44 -12.16
N TRP A 852 21.58 -4.99 -12.76
CA TRP A 852 21.62 -6.27 -13.48
C TRP A 852 21.38 -6.15 -14.99
N LEU A 853 21.28 -4.92 -15.53
CA LEU A 853 21.01 -4.72 -16.95
C LEU A 853 22.12 -5.28 -17.84
N PHE A 854 23.36 -5.28 -17.36
CA PHE A 854 24.52 -5.88 -18.05
C PHE A 854 24.34 -7.38 -18.38
N CYS A 855 23.46 -8.10 -17.68
CA CYS A 855 23.21 -9.50 -18.02
C CYS A 855 22.60 -9.66 -19.42
N ALA A 856 22.06 -8.60 -20.02
CA ALA A 856 21.62 -8.59 -21.40
C ALA A 856 22.77 -8.88 -22.38
N ASP A 857 23.99 -8.44 -22.07
CA ASP A 857 25.18 -8.51 -22.94
C ASP A 857 25.55 -9.95 -23.34
N PHE A 858 25.21 -10.92 -22.48
CA PHE A 858 25.45 -12.35 -22.71
C PHE A 858 24.22 -13.21 -22.40
N SER A 859 23.03 -12.66 -22.57
CA SER A 859 21.75 -13.30 -22.21
C SER A 859 21.52 -14.67 -22.87
N ALA A 860 22.04 -14.88 -24.08
CA ALA A 860 21.98 -16.18 -24.76
C ALA A 860 22.66 -17.31 -23.97
N ALA A 861 23.71 -17.00 -23.20
CA ALA A 861 24.43 -17.96 -22.36
C ALA A 861 23.79 -18.16 -20.98
N LEU A 862 22.85 -17.30 -20.57
CA LEU A 862 22.09 -17.44 -19.33
C LEU A 862 20.87 -18.37 -19.47
N MET A 863 20.50 -18.78 -20.69
CA MET A 863 19.40 -19.71 -20.97
C MET A 863 19.83 -21.17 -21.20
N LEU A 864 21.13 -21.48 -21.07
CA LEU A 864 21.71 -22.82 -21.10
C LEU A 864 22.09 -23.26 -19.67
#